data_AF-A0A502CNY6-F1
#
_entry.id   AF-A0A502CNY6-F1
#
_cell.length_a   1.000
_cell.length_b   1.000
_cell.length_c   1.000
_cell.angle_alpha   90.00
_cell.angle_beta   90.00
_cell.angle_gamma   90.00
#
_symmetry.space_group_name_H-M   'P 1'
#
loop_
_entity.id
_entity.type
_entity.pdbx_description
1 polymer ?
#
loop_
_entity_poly.entity_id
_entity_poly.type
_entity_poly.pdbx_seq_one_letter_code
_entity_poly.pdbx_strand_id
1 'polypeptide(L)'
;MEKRVIFQEDMDAAPGDFNDLQSYAQGGIDHIVADAITGDRRYAGFDAAATGVTTLTVQPGRLYSAGVVYAADQVYIRDFTTSLPVATRKIVSLAVFGDEVDTDQTTREFLLNEETGASEPRQVAMTRARVANVNTVVGQESADPIAPIVPTGALVVATILLTPAGIASVDMVAATALDSIEGVANRVATVEDFRDKALPQIASLGSDIAALTAGQSRLVSKENYGRSLGRLAVLEAKQGIPAAAVDSTADFFLDARGSDLVYPGSNVSVAEGIRFAPEAVGIAPLGIFNPLNPAAKIAGGMLFPAYTRKLRQSVGPSTGEVQASQFTYGVQQVVQRTISRVSITYGRSATVCTNSAWWQSGAYDPLSGIFRVAGETWTVDPSDRDKALGHYMIRTQQFWEDTYEEPYWDVVTVNSQVNGTQIAETFLQANDMWLDAVGLTFTRLAADGQVTLAICETDRGLPLLDKVLSKTTVERQTLGIGKNVIPLQPVFLTGGKRYAIVVITAADHWVGTVPGTAFPSGTFFYVLDGAYQQGDATRDLAFDLYAAEFATARAVIDLNPLTLNGGISTINIIAPAIIPGSTQLTFEIQVAGIWYPLAKTEDLVLGAGGVIPPLLPFRAVFTGSPDMMPGIMLTGSQVTVSRSRTALAWFSTPRILPGAGSASIRVIARLEDFETAHHTAAITLLTGVAYATETAASSIVDAVGEDGVIERTWIFNLGAAVTQYRMKATATTDSALDVFHFAWRKDYAL
;
A
#
# COMPACT_ATOMS: atom_id res chain seq x y z
N MET A 1 42.32 -0.59 -14.10
CA MET A 1 42.60 -0.57 -15.55
C MET A 1 42.27 -1.95 -16.09
N GLU A 2 41.22 -2.06 -16.91
CA GLU A 2 40.62 -3.34 -17.32
C GLU A 2 41.26 -3.96 -18.56
N LYS A 3 41.93 -3.14 -19.38
CA LYS A 3 42.61 -3.53 -20.63
C LYS A 3 44.00 -2.92 -20.65
N ARG A 4 44.96 -3.63 -21.27
CA ARG A 4 46.37 -3.21 -21.37
C ARG A 4 46.89 -3.47 -22.79
N VAL A 5 47.52 -2.47 -23.39
CA VAL A 5 48.31 -2.64 -24.62
C VAL A 5 49.64 -3.29 -24.25
N ILE A 6 50.00 -4.39 -24.92
CA ILE A 6 51.21 -5.17 -24.63
C ILE A 6 52.30 -4.77 -25.62
N PHE A 7 53.38 -4.17 -25.13
CA PHE A 7 54.60 -3.94 -25.90
C PHE A 7 55.58 -5.08 -25.68
N GLN A 8 56.24 -5.52 -26.75
CA GLN A 8 57.32 -6.49 -26.71
C GLN A 8 58.63 -5.81 -27.09
N GLU A 9 59.74 -6.41 -26.68
CA GLU A 9 61.07 -5.96 -27.09
C GLU A 9 61.18 -6.04 -28.63
N ASP A 10 61.79 -5.03 -29.25
CA ASP A 10 61.94 -4.86 -30.70
C ASP A 10 60.64 -4.74 -31.54
N MET A 11 59.51 -4.39 -30.91
CA MET A 11 58.24 -4.14 -31.60
C MET A 11 58.08 -2.67 -32.01
N ASP A 12 57.66 -2.42 -33.26
CA ASP A 12 57.24 -1.09 -33.72
C ASP A 12 55.88 -0.71 -33.12
N ALA A 13 55.81 0.44 -32.45
CA ALA A 13 54.57 0.96 -31.87
C ALA A 13 53.90 1.96 -32.81
N ALA A 14 52.62 1.76 -33.10
CA ALA A 14 51.83 2.70 -33.88
C ALA A 14 51.29 3.83 -32.98
N PRO A 15 51.03 5.05 -33.50
CA PRO A 15 50.36 6.11 -32.74
C PRO A 15 49.00 5.69 -32.17
N GLY A 16 48.31 4.74 -32.81
CA GLY A 16 47.07 4.15 -32.32
C GLY A 16 47.23 3.43 -30.98
N ASP A 17 48.36 2.75 -30.75
CA ASP A 17 48.63 2.02 -29.51
C ASP A 17 48.69 2.97 -28.30
N PHE A 18 49.20 4.18 -28.49
CA PHE A 18 49.26 5.22 -27.46
C PHE A 18 47.93 5.91 -27.21
N ASN A 19 47.06 6.00 -28.22
CA ASN A 19 45.69 6.49 -28.08
C ASN A 19 44.81 5.46 -27.37
N ASP A 20 44.98 4.17 -27.68
CA ASP A 20 44.27 3.07 -27.03
C ASP A 20 44.66 2.94 -25.55
N LEU A 21 45.96 3.13 -25.21
CA LEU A 21 46.41 3.22 -23.82
C LEU A 21 45.61 4.28 -23.02
N GLN A 22 45.41 5.47 -23.60
CA GLN A 22 44.68 6.56 -22.96
C GLN A 22 43.18 6.26 -22.89
N SER A 23 42.59 5.73 -23.97
CA SER A 23 41.17 5.35 -24.02
C SER A 23 40.82 4.27 -23.00
N TYR A 24 41.68 3.26 -22.82
CA TYR A 24 41.46 2.20 -21.83
C TYR A 24 41.62 2.71 -20.39
N ALA A 25 42.53 3.66 -20.16
CA ALA A 25 42.65 4.32 -18.86
C ALA A 25 41.40 5.14 -18.55
N GLN A 26 40.91 5.93 -19.52
CA GLN A 26 39.70 6.74 -19.40
C GLN A 26 38.45 5.90 -19.17
N GLY A 27 38.22 4.85 -19.97
CA GLY A 27 37.08 3.96 -19.80
C GLY A 27 37.09 3.24 -18.44
N GLY A 28 38.27 2.84 -17.95
CA GLY A 28 38.39 2.27 -16.62
C GLY A 28 38.03 3.25 -15.49
N ILE A 29 38.30 4.55 -15.65
CA ILE A 29 37.87 5.57 -14.69
C ILE A 29 36.36 5.80 -14.79
N ASP A 30 35.81 5.86 -15.99
CA ASP A 30 34.37 6.05 -16.22
C ASP A 30 33.54 4.92 -15.59
N HIS A 31 33.99 3.66 -15.71
CA HIS A 31 33.34 2.52 -15.05
C HIS A 31 33.39 2.61 -13.53
N ILE A 32 34.54 2.98 -12.96
CA ILE A 32 34.66 3.18 -11.50
C ILE A 32 33.66 4.24 -11.02
N VAL A 33 33.51 5.33 -11.76
CA VAL A 33 32.56 6.39 -11.41
C VAL A 33 31.11 5.89 -11.55
N ALA A 34 30.78 5.18 -12.64
CA ALA A 34 29.44 4.64 -12.87
C ALA A 34 29.02 3.63 -11.79
N ASP A 35 29.90 2.68 -11.47
CA ASP A 35 29.59 1.54 -10.61
C ASP A 35 29.71 1.89 -9.11
N ALA A 36 30.70 2.71 -8.74
CA ALA A 36 31.04 2.95 -7.33
C ALA A 36 30.60 4.32 -6.80
N ILE A 37 30.37 5.31 -7.67
CA ILE A 37 30.05 6.68 -7.26
C ILE A 37 28.60 7.02 -7.63
N THR A 38 28.29 7.15 -8.92
CA THR A 38 26.93 7.38 -9.43
C THR A 38 26.86 7.25 -10.95
N GLY A 39 25.80 6.60 -11.45
CA GLY A 39 25.40 6.66 -12.86
C GLY A 39 24.48 7.86 -13.18
N ASP A 40 23.88 8.47 -12.15
CA ASP A 40 22.96 9.58 -12.29
C ASP A 40 23.68 10.91 -12.52
N ARG A 41 22.92 11.94 -12.94
CA ARG A 41 23.47 13.29 -13.07
C ARG A 41 23.61 13.96 -11.72
N ARG A 42 24.84 14.21 -11.30
CA ARG A 42 25.18 14.86 -10.02
C ARG A 42 26.24 15.93 -10.23
N TYR A 43 26.32 16.90 -9.32
CA TYR A 43 27.38 17.90 -9.33
C TYR A 43 28.21 17.88 -8.04
N ALA A 44 29.47 18.29 -8.16
CA ALA A 44 30.33 18.62 -7.02
C ALA A 44 31.00 19.97 -7.27
N GLY A 45 30.97 20.87 -6.28
CA GLY A 45 31.39 22.27 -6.43
C GLY A 45 30.31 23.12 -7.08
N PHE A 46 30.71 24.01 -8.01
CA PHE A 46 29.80 25.02 -8.62
C PHE A 46 29.12 25.94 -7.62
N ASP A 47 29.82 26.27 -6.52
CA ASP A 47 29.31 27.17 -5.50
C ASP A 47 28.93 28.52 -6.12
N ALA A 48 27.63 28.79 -6.13
CA ALA A 48 27.05 29.98 -6.72
C ALA A 48 26.73 31.00 -5.61
N ALA A 49 27.28 32.20 -5.72
CA ALA A 49 27.06 33.26 -4.75
C ALA A 49 26.90 34.63 -5.43
N ALA A 50 26.05 35.48 -4.87
CA ALA A 50 25.92 36.87 -5.30
C ALA A 50 27.14 37.67 -4.81
N THR A 51 27.96 38.14 -5.74
CA THR A 51 29.16 38.95 -5.44
C THR A 51 28.93 40.45 -5.67
N GLY A 52 27.78 40.82 -6.24
CA GLY A 52 27.30 42.19 -6.38
C GLY A 52 25.76 42.23 -6.45
N VAL A 53 25.17 43.42 -6.55
CA VAL A 53 23.69 43.60 -6.55
C VAL A 53 23.03 42.86 -7.72
N THR A 54 23.71 42.77 -8.88
CA THR A 54 23.22 42.08 -10.09
C THR A 54 24.16 40.99 -10.58
N THR A 55 25.27 40.74 -9.88
CA THR A 55 26.35 39.87 -10.34
C THR A 55 26.40 38.56 -9.55
N LEU A 56 26.32 37.45 -10.27
CA LEU A 56 26.51 36.09 -9.75
C LEU A 56 27.91 35.60 -10.13
N THR A 57 28.61 35.02 -9.16
CA THR A 57 29.86 34.30 -9.38
C THR A 57 29.66 32.83 -9.03
N VAL A 58 30.08 31.95 -9.94
CA VAL A 58 30.02 30.50 -9.81
C VAL A 58 31.44 29.96 -9.83
N GLN A 59 31.82 29.23 -8.78
CA GLN A 59 33.15 28.63 -8.67
C GLN A 59 33.32 27.43 -9.63
N PRO A 60 34.58 27.05 -9.95
CA PRO A 60 34.88 25.81 -10.65
C PRO A 60 34.18 24.58 -10.03
N GLY A 61 33.88 23.59 -10.86
CA GLY A 61 33.11 22.43 -10.43
C GLY A 61 33.18 21.25 -11.41
N ARG A 62 32.58 20.14 -11.00
CA ARG A 62 32.52 18.90 -11.78
C ARG A 62 31.09 18.41 -11.93
N LEU A 63 30.73 18.04 -13.15
CA LEU A 63 29.47 17.39 -13.49
C LEU A 63 29.74 15.90 -13.72
N TYR A 64 28.97 15.06 -13.03
CA TYR A 64 28.94 13.62 -13.21
C TYR A 64 27.70 13.29 -14.04
N SER A 65 27.85 12.51 -15.11
CA SER A 65 26.72 12.06 -15.94
C SER A 65 27.06 10.76 -16.63
N ALA A 66 26.30 9.70 -16.36
CA ALA A 66 26.46 8.38 -16.98
C ALA A 66 27.90 7.83 -16.85
N GLY A 67 28.51 7.96 -15.66
CA GLY A 67 29.89 7.54 -15.40
C GLY A 67 30.97 8.52 -15.87
N VAL A 68 30.63 9.48 -16.73
CA VAL A 68 31.60 10.46 -17.25
C VAL A 68 31.70 11.68 -16.33
N VAL A 69 32.93 12.16 -16.13
CA VAL A 69 33.23 13.39 -15.39
C VAL A 69 33.59 14.52 -16.35
N TYR A 70 32.83 15.61 -16.29
CA TYR A 70 33.07 16.87 -17.02
C TYR A 70 33.54 17.94 -16.02
N ALA A 71 34.58 18.71 -16.38
CA ALA A 71 35.14 19.73 -15.50
C ALA A 71 34.93 21.15 -16.05
N ALA A 72 34.62 22.08 -15.15
CA ALA A 72 34.68 23.51 -15.41
C ALA A 72 35.79 24.10 -14.56
N ASP A 73 36.94 24.41 -15.18
CA ASP A 73 38.14 24.85 -14.46
C ASP A 73 38.21 26.36 -14.23
N GLN A 74 37.29 27.12 -14.82
CA GLN A 74 37.25 28.58 -14.74
C GLN A 74 36.03 29.07 -13.96
N VAL A 75 36.22 30.19 -13.25
CA VAL A 75 35.13 30.89 -12.56
C VAL A 75 34.17 31.47 -13.62
N TYR A 76 32.88 31.18 -13.47
CA TYR A 76 31.84 31.73 -14.34
C TYR A 76 31.19 32.95 -13.66
N ILE A 77 31.19 34.08 -14.35
CA ILE A 77 30.59 35.33 -13.86
C ILE A 77 29.43 35.72 -14.77
N ARG A 78 28.27 35.99 -14.19
CA ARG A 78 27.08 36.43 -14.92
C ARG A 78 26.50 37.70 -14.30
N ASP A 79 26.34 38.72 -15.13
CA ASP A 79 25.60 39.93 -14.77
C ASP A 79 24.15 39.83 -15.26
N PHE A 80 23.20 40.07 -14.35
CA PHE A 80 21.77 40.05 -14.61
C PHE A 80 21.16 41.44 -14.83
N THR A 81 21.95 42.50 -14.99
CA THR A 81 21.45 43.88 -15.23
C THR A 81 20.43 43.94 -16.38
N THR A 82 20.71 43.28 -17.50
CA THR A 82 19.79 43.21 -18.68
C THR A 82 18.64 42.22 -18.50
N SER A 83 18.67 41.48 -17.40
CA SER A 83 17.74 40.42 -17.06
C SER A 83 17.12 40.67 -15.69
N LEU A 84 16.91 41.92 -15.25
CA LEU A 84 16.08 42.23 -14.08
C LEU A 84 14.58 42.25 -14.46
N PRO A 85 13.67 41.88 -13.55
CA PRO A 85 12.22 42.04 -13.77
C PRO A 85 11.83 43.53 -13.65
N VAL A 86 10.75 43.94 -14.32
CA VAL A 86 10.34 45.37 -14.38
C VAL A 86 9.47 45.77 -13.18
N ALA A 87 8.58 44.89 -12.73
CA ALA A 87 7.60 45.21 -11.69
C ALA A 87 7.50 44.18 -10.56
N THR A 88 7.78 42.90 -10.83
CA THR A 88 7.59 41.79 -9.88
C THR A 88 8.87 40.96 -9.72
N ARG A 89 8.79 39.63 -9.64
CA ARG A 89 9.93 38.74 -9.37
C ARG A 89 10.11 37.73 -10.50
N LYS A 90 11.29 37.14 -10.61
CA LYS A 90 11.53 36.00 -11.51
C LYS A 90 12.64 35.09 -10.99
N ILE A 91 12.53 33.82 -11.32
CA ILE A 91 13.55 32.82 -10.98
C ILE A 91 14.42 32.55 -12.21
N VAL A 92 15.72 32.49 -11.99
CA VAL A 92 16.73 32.05 -12.96
C VAL A 92 17.32 30.73 -12.47
N SER A 93 17.36 29.72 -13.32
CA SER A 93 18.01 28.45 -13.01
C SER A 93 19.44 28.45 -13.54
N LEU A 94 20.40 28.10 -12.67
CA LEU A 94 21.77 27.80 -13.06
C LEU A 94 21.84 26.34 -13.48
N ALA A 95 22.16 26.11 -14.75
CA ALA A 95 22.18 24.79 -15.36
C ALA A 95 23.57 24.46 -15.91
N VAL A 96 24.00 23.21 -15.72
CA VAL A 96 25.30 22.71 -16.18
C VAL A 96 25.09 21.50 -17.10
N PHE A 97 25.84 21.43 -18.20
CA PHE A 97 25.83 20.29 -19.12
C PHE A 97 27.25 19.96 -19.60
N GLY A 98 27.49 18.69 -19.94
CA GLY A 98 28.78 18.21 -20.40
C GLY A 98 28.92 18.29 -21.92
N ASP A 99 30.13 18.56 -22.39
CA ASP A 99 30.52 18.51 -23.80
C ASP A 99 31.97 17.98 -23.94
N GLU A 100 32.30 17.41 -25.10
CA GLU A 100 33.67 17.00 -25.44
C GLU A 100 34.23 17.93 -26.52
N VAL A 101 35.30 18.65 -26.19
CA VAL A 101 35.89 19.66 -27.06
C VAL A 101 37.34 19.32 -27.35
N ASP A 102 37.70 19.37 -28.63
CA ASP A 102 39.08 19.30 -29.09
C ASP A 102 39.75 20.68 -28.90
N THR A 103 40.77 20.71 -28.05
CA THR A 103 41.48 21.89 -27.56
C THR A 103 42.98 21.80 -27.89
N ASP A 104 43.72 22.87 -27.61
CA ASP A 104 45.17 22.97 -27.86
C ASP A 104 45.55 22.74 -29.34
N GLN A 105 45.10 23.63 -30.22
CA GLN A 105 45.43 23.56 -31.64
C GLN A 105 46.88 23.97 -31.88
N THR A 106 47.69 23.04 -32.39
CA THR A 106 49.08 23.31 -32.75
C THR A 106 49.36 22.83 -34.17
N THR A 107 50.34 23.45 -34.83
CA THR A 107 50.77 23.00 -36.15
C THR A 107 51.75 21.84 -35.98
N ARG A 108 51.51 20.74 -36.71
CA ARG A 108 52.36 19.55 -36.73
C ARG A 108 52.69 19.18 -38.17
N GLU A 109 53.89 18.70 -38.41
CA GLU A 109 54.30 18.18 -39.72
C GLU A 109 53.85 16.73 -39.88
N PHE A 110 53.19 16.43 -41.00
CA PHE A 110 52.77 15.08 -41.38
C PHE A 110 53.58 14.63 -42.59
N LEU A 111 54.11 13.41 -42.54
CA LEU A 111 54.82 12.81 -43.65
C LEU A 111 53.82 12.39 -44.74
N LEU A 112 54.02 12.87 -45.97
CA LEU A 112 53.18 12.55 -47.14
C LEU A 112 53.73 11.35 -47.93
N ASN A 113 55.05 11.19 -47.95
CA ASN A 113 55.71 10.14 -48.72
C ASN A 113 56.99 9.67 -48.03
N GLU A 114 57.03 8.38 -47.73
CA GLU A 114 58.09 7.73 -46.96
C GLU A 114 59.39 7.54 -47.76
N GLU A 115 59.31 7.44 -49.09
CA GLU A 115 60.50 7.26 -49.97
C GLU A 115 61.22 8.58 -50.27
N THR A 116 60.51 9.72 -50.25
CA THR A 116 61.08 11.05 -50.57
C THR A 116 61.26 11.97 -49.36
N GLY A 117 60.70 11.62 -48.19
CA GLY A 117 60.80 12.42 -46.98
C GLY A 117 59.96 13.71 -47.01
N ALA A 118 59.04 13.86 -47.96
CA ALA A 118 58.22 15.06 -48.09
C ALA A 118 57.19 15.16 -46.95
N SER A 119 57.19 16.25 -46.19
CA SER A 119 56.23 16.56 -45.12
C SER A 119 55.40 17.81 -45.43
N GLU A 120 54.20 17.89 -44.86
CA GLU A 120 53.38 19.11 -44.87
C GLU A 120 52.88 19.47 -43.46
N PRO A 121 52.87 20.77 -43.11
CA PRO A 121 52.30 21.22 -41.85
C PRO A 121 50.76 21.23 -41.91
N ARG A 122 50.13 20.60 -40.92
CA ARG A 122 48.67 20.68 -40.69
C ARG A 122 48.39 21.18 -39.27
N GLN A 123 47.34 21.98 -39.11
CA GLN A 123 46.86 22.38 -37.79
C GLN A 123 45.97 21.28 -37.24
N VAL A 124 46.34 20.73 -36.07
CA VAL A 124 45.61 19.66 -35.41
C VAL A 124 45.42 19.98 -33.93
N ALA A 125 44.28 19.56 -33.38
CA ALA A 125 44.03 19.65 -31.96
C ALA A 125 44.81 18.54 -31.23
N MET A 126 45.52 18.91 -30.17
CA MET A 126 46.40 18.00 -29.43
C MET A 126 45.73 17.37 -28.21
N THR A 127 44.63 17.94 -27.71
CA THR A 127 43.97 17.47 -26.49
C THR A 127 42.46 17.44 -26.66
N ARG A 128 41.81 16.32 -26.31
CA ARG A 128 40.36 16.26 -26.14
C ARG A 128 39.99 16.43 -24.67
N ALA A 129 39.17 17.42 -24.36
CA ALA A 129 38.77 17.76 -22.99
C ALA A 129 37.26 17.55 -22.78
N ARG A 130 36.89 16.95 -21.65
CA ARG A 130 35.50 16.85 -21.17
C ARG A 130 35.18 18.08 -20.34
N VAL A 131 34.46 19.02 -20.93
CA VAL A 131 34.19 20.33 -20.34
C VAL A 131 32.76 20.40 -19.83
N ALA A 132 32.58 20.94 -18.63
CA ALA A 132 31.27 21.28 -18.10
C ALA A 132 30.94 22.74 -18.45
N ASN A 133 29.88 22.94 -19.23
CA ASN A 133 29.41 24.26 -19.61
C ASN A 133 28.38 24.76 -18.60
N VAL A 134 28.60 25.95 -18.07
CA VAL A 134 27.70 26.63 -17.12
C VAL A 134 26.86 27.65 -17.86
N ASN A 135 25.53 27.58 -17.73
CA ASN A 135 24.60 28.50 -18.35
C ASN A 135 23.45 28.88 -17.41
N THR A 136 22.82 30.02 -17.67
CA THR A 136 21.66 30.51 -16.90
C THR A 136 20.42 30.54 -17.77
N VAL A 137 19.34 29.91 -17.31
CA VAL A 137 18.03 29.93 -17.97
C VAL A 137 17.11 30.88 -17.22
N VAL A 138 16.63 31.92 -17.90
CA VAL A 138 15.80 32.96 -17.29
C VAL A 138 14.33 32.59 -17.40
N GLY A 139 13.61 32.59 -16.27
CA GLY A 139 12.17 32.34 -16.21
C GLY A 139 11.31 33.56 -16.52
N GLN A 140 9.99 33.35 -16.50
CA GLN A 140 8.99 34.39 -16.71
C GLN A 140 8.78 35.23 -15.45
N GLU A 141 8.41 36.49 -15.64
CA GLU A 141 8.10 37.42 -14.55
C GLU A 141 6.70 37.16 -13.97
N SER A 142 6.59 37.04 -12.64
CA SER A 142 5.35 36.75 -11.92
C SER A 142 5.43 37.24 -10.46
N ALA A 143 4.28 37.44 -9.82
CA ALA A 143 4.20 37.72 -8.38
C ALA A 143 4.69 36.50 -7.55
N ASP A 144 4.34 35.29 -7.99
CA ASP A 144 4.82 34.01 -7.48
C ASP A 144 5.56 33.29 -8.63
N PRO A 145 6.87 33.56 -8.80
CA PRO A 145 7.63 33.01 -9.91
C PRO A 145 7.92 31.52 -9.72
N ILE A 146 7.79 30.75 -10.80
CA ILE A 146 8.20 29.34 -10.85
C ILE A 146 9.56 29.20 -11.53
N ALA A 147 10.33 28.19 -11.15
CA ALA A 147 11.60 27.89 -11.81
C ALA A 147 11.37 27.50 -13.29
N PRO A 148 12.17 28.01 -14.24
CA PRO A 148 12.03 27.67 -15.64
C PRO A 148 12.34 26.19 -15.92
N ILE A 149 11.69 25.64 -16.95
CA ILE A 149 12.00 24.30 -17.45
C ILE A 149 13.38 24.34 -18.12
N VAL A 150 14.28 23.46 -17.69
CA VAL A 150 15.63 23.33 -18.24
C VAL A 150 15.66 22.19 -19.28
N PRO A 151 16.40 22.33 -20.41
CA PRO A 151 16.44 21.31 -21.46
C PRO A 151 16.91 19.93 -21.00
N THR A 152 16.35 18.88 -21.61
CA THR A 152 16.74 17.48 -21.40
C THR A 152 18.22 17.30 -21.75
N GLY A 153 19.09 17.22 -20.73
CA GLY A 153 20.54 17.21 -20.95
C GLY A 153 21.32 17.98 -19.89
N ALA A 154 20.72 19.04 -19.33
CA ALA A 154 21.37 19.87 -18.33
C ALA A 154 20.86 19.57 -16.90
N LEU A 155 21.75 19.75 -15.92
CA LEU A 155 21.47 19.57 -14.49
C LEU A 155 21.33 20.93 -13.82
N VAL A 156 20.27 21.14 -13.03
CA VAL A 156 20.10 22.36 -12.24
C VAL A 156 20.93 22.26 -10.97
N VAL A 157 21.77 23.28 -10.77
CA VAL A 157 22.71 23.39 -9.64
C VAL A 157 22.24 24.41 -8.61
N ALA A 158 21.66 25.52 -9.06
CA ALA A 158 21.14 26.56 -8.18
C ALA A 158 19.92 27.26 -8.78
N THR A 159 19.07 27.81 -7.91
CA THR A 159 17.97 28.69 -8.28
C THR A 159 18.23 30.09 -7.72
N ILE A 160 18.17 31.09 -8.58
CA ILE A 160 18.44 32.50 -8.26
C ILE A 160 17.14 33.28 -8.34
N LEU A 161 16.75 33.96 -7.26
CA LEU A 161 15.59 34.84 -7.23
C LEU A 161 16.02 36.26 -7.58
N LEU A 162 15.45 36.82 -8.66
CA LEU A 162 15.65 38.21 -9.06
C LEU A 162 14.44 39.08 -8.70
N THR A 163 14.74 40.30 -8.25
CA THR A 163 13.78 41.39 -7.99
C THR A 163 14.19 42.62 -8.81
N PRO A 164 13.36 43.67 -8.92
CA PRO A 164 13.74 44.88 -9.67
C PRO A 164 14.95 45.59 -9.06
N ALA A 165 15.27 45.30 -7.79
CA ALA A 165 16.43 45.84 -7.08
C ALA A 165 17.72 45.02 -7.25
N GLY A 166 17.66 43.81 -7.82
CA GLY A 166 18.81 42.90 -7.94
C GLY A 166 18.52 41.46 -7.49
N ILE A 167 19.59 40.71 -7.22
CA ILE A 167 19.54 39.33 -6.71
C ILE A 167 19.05 39.34 -5.26
N ALA A 168 17.97 38.61 -4.97
CA ALA A 168 17.38 38.51 -3.64
C ALA A 168 17.84 37.25 -2.87
N SER A 169 17.97 36.11 -3.55
CA SER A 169 18.54 34.88 -2.98
C SER A 169 19.24 34.05 -4.05
N VAL A 170 20.20 33.23 -3.61
CA VAL A 170 20.85 32.19 -4.41
C VAL A 170 20.78 30.91 -3.59
N ASP A 171 19.95 29.97 -4.04
CA ASP A 171 19.66 28.74 -3.33
C ASP A 171 20.24 27.56 -4.11
N MET A 172 21.22 26.86 -3.53
CA MET A 172 21.84 25.67 -4.12
C MET A 172 20.90 24.46 -4.01
N VAL A 173 20.83 23.64 -5.06
CA VAL A 173 19.97 22.46 -5.11
C VAL A 173 20.70 21.27 -4.47
N ALA A 174 20.45 21.01 -3.18
CA ALA A 174 21.10 19.92 -2.46
C ALA A 174 20.72 18.52 -2.99
N ALA A 175 19.51 18.38 -3.54
CA ALA A 175 19.00 17.10 -4.04
C ALA A 175 19.80 16.51 -5.21
N THR A 176 20.55 17.33 -5.94
CA THR A 176 21.39 16.94 -7.09
C THR A 176 22.89 17.04 -6.82
N ALA A 177 23.28 17.40 -5.59
CA ALA A 177 24.67 17.37 -5.15
C ALA A 177 25.16 15.93 -4.98
N LEU A 178 26.45 15.70 -5.22
CA LEU A 178 27.12 14.45 -4.96
C LEU A 178 27.68 14.45 -3.53
N ASP A 179 27.25 13.48 -2.71
CA ASP A 179 27.81 13.25 -1.38
C ASP A 179 29.22 12.66 -1.48
N SER A 180 30.11 13.04 -0.56
CA SER A 180 31.44 12.43 -0.49
C SER A 180 31.35 11.01 0.08
N ILE A 181 32.13 10.08 -0.47
CA ILE A 181 32.23 8.69 0.02
C ILE A 181 32.69 8.67 1.48
N GLU A 182 33.55 9.60 1.89
CA GLU A 182 33.97 9.76 3.28
C GLU A 182 32.81 10.19 4.20
N GLY A 183 31.93 11.09 3.73
CA GLY A 183 30.73 11.48 4.47
C GLY A 183 29.76 10.31 4.64
N VAL A 184 29.59 9.50 3.59
CA VAL A 184 28.81 8.26 3.65
C VAL A 184 29.46 7.26 4.61
N ALA A 185 30.77 7.04 4.51
CA ALA A 185 31.51 6.14 5.38
C ALA A 185 31.47 6.58 6.85
N ASN A 186 31.55 7.88 7.15
CA ASN A 186 31.44 8.40 8.51
C ASN A 186 30.02 8.21 9.09
N ARG A 187 28.97 8.37 8.28
CA ARG A 187 27.59 8.10 8.70
C ARG A 187 27.37 6.61 8.95
N VAL A 188 27.88 5.75 8.08
CA VAL A 188 27.85 4.29 8.23
C VAL A 188 28.64 3.87 9.47
N ALA A 189 29.86 4.37 9.63
CA ALA A 189 30.69 4.12 10.81
C ALA A 189 30.00 4.59 12.09
N THR A 190 29.30 5.73 12.10
CA THR A 190 28.53 6.17 13.29
C THR A 190 27.41 5.19 13.64
N VAL A 191 26.74 4.62 12.64
CA VAL A 191 25.69 3.61 12.82
C VAL A 191 26.27 2.27 13.28
N GLU A 192 27.39 1.85 12.70
CA GLU A 192 28.11 0.63 13.09
C GLU A 192 28.71 0.76 14.49
N ASP A 193 29.31 1.88 14.84
CA ASP A 193 29.90 2.17 16.14
C ASP A 193 28.81 2.30 17.23
N PHE A 194 27.62 2.80 16.87
CA PHE A 194 26.44 2.71 17.73
C PHE A 194 26.00 1.26 17.94
N ARG A 195 25.95 0.45 16.87
CA ARG A 195 25.59 -0.97 16.94
C ARG A 195 26.60 -1.77 17.77
N ASP A 196 27.89 -1.52 17.58
CA ASP A 196 28.99 -2.18 18.28
C ASP A 196 29.13 -1.73 19.73
N LYS A 197 28.60 -0.56 20.10
CA LYS A 197 28.46 -0.16 21.51
C LYS A 197 27.19 -0.69 22.15
N ALA A 198 26.08 -0.65 21.42
CA ALA A 198 24.77 -1.07 21.93
C ALA A 198 24.67 -2.59 22.09
N LEU A 199 25.15 -3.39 21.12
CA LEU A 199 25.01 -4.85 21.16
C LEU A 199 25.77 -5.50 22.32
N PRO A 200 27.04 -5.17 22.62
CA PRO A 200 27.74 -5.70 23.78
C PRO A 200 27.17 -5.16 25.08
N GLN A 201 26.63 -3.93 25.14
CA GLN A 201 25.95 -3.43 26.34
C GLN A 201 24.61 -4.12 26.57
N ILE A 202 23.86 -4.46 25.53
CA ILE A 202 22.61 -5.23 25.63
C ILE A 202 22.91 -6.69 25.98
N ALA A 203 23.97 -7.28 25.42
CA ALA A 203 24.44 -8.63 25.74
C ALA A 203 25.08 -8.71 27.15
N SER A 204 25.82 -7.67 27.57
CA SER A 204 26.32 -7.55 28.94
C SER A 204 25.18 -7.25 29.88
N LEU A 205 24.16 -6.47 29.53
CA LEU A 205 22.96 -6.35 30.36
C LEU A 205 22.35 -7.73 30.61
N GLY A 206 22.27 -8.61 29.61
CA GLY A 206 21.85 -10.00 29.82
C GLY A 206 22.74 -10.78 30.80
N SER A 207 24.07 -10.61 30.72
CA SER A 207 25.06 -11.32 31.55
C SER A 207 25.23 -10.71 32.96
N ASP A 208 25.13 -9.39 33.07
CA ASP A 208 25.16 -8.57 34.28
C ASP A 208 23.84 -8.72 35.02
N ILE A 209 22.71 -8.86 34.32
CA ILE A 209 21.44 -9.32 34.90
C ILE A 209 21.61 -10.74 35.42
N ALA A 210 22.21 -11.68 34.69
CA ALA A 210 22.46 -13.04 35.19
C ALA A 210 23.42 -13.07 36.41
N ALA A 211 24.44 -12.21 36.43
CA ALA A 211 25.36 -12.04 37.57
C ALA A 211 24.67 -11.34 38.76
N LEU A 212 23.80 -10.36 38.50
CA LEU A 212 22.88 -9.78 39.49
C LEU A 212 21.93 -10.84 40.03
N THR A 213 21.39 -11.73 39.19
CA THR A 213 20.49 -12.83 39.57
C THR A 213 21.16 -13.77 40.56
N ALA A 214 22.47 -14.01 40.43
CA ALA A 214 23.25 -14.79 41.39
C ALA A 214 23.58 -14.02 42.69
N GLY A 215 23.80 -12.70 42.60
CA GLY A 215 24.21 -11.86 43.74
C GLY A 215 23.08 -11.16 44.55
N GLN A 216 21.87 -11.02 43.99
CA GLN A 216 20.83 -10.11 44.49
C GLN A 216 19.61 -10.78 45.12
N SER A 217 19.74 -11.99 45.67
CA SER A 217 18.69 -12.55 46.54
C SER A 217 18.42 -11.74 47.82
N ARG A 218 19.16 -10.63 48.07
CA ARG A 218 19.10 -9.82 49.31
C ARG A 218 18.81 -8.31 49.17
N LEU A 219 18.84 -7.66 48.00
CA LEU A 219 18.85 -6.18 47.94
C LEU A 219 17.78 -5.49 47.06
N VAL A 220 17.07 -6.20 46.18
CA VAL A 220 15.94 -5.64 45.40
C VAL A 220 14.69 -6.48 45.66
N SER A 221 13.51 -5.86 45.82
CA SER A 221 12.28 -6.64 45.96
C SER A 221 12.02 -7.41 44.68
N LYS A 222 11.76 -8.73 44.79
CA LYS A 222 11.40 -9.61 43.66
C LYS A 222 10.26 -9.04 42.80
N GLU A 223 9.44 -8.19 43.39
CA GLU A 223 8.34 -7.49 42.75
C GLU A 223 8.79 -6.41 41.76
N ASN A 224 9.79 -5.58 42.11
CA ASN A 224 10.31 -4.57 41.18
C ASN A 224 11.00 -5.21 39.98
N TYR A 225 11.68 -6.35 40.20
CA TYR A 225 12.27 -7.16 39.14
C TYR A 225 11.21 -7.74 38.19
N GLY A 226 10.15 -8.34 38.75
CA GLY A 226 9.02 -8.85 37.96
C GLY A 226 8.31 -7.77 37.13
N ARG A 227 8.20 -6.54 37.65
CA ARG A 227 7.64 -5.40 36.88
C ARG A 227 8.52 -5.01 35.69
N SER A 228 9.84 -5.07 35.83
CA SER A 228 10.77 -4.82 34.72
C SER A 228 10.65 -5.89 33.63
N LEU A 229 10.58 -7.18 34.02
CA LEU A 229 10.34 -8.28 33.08
C LEU A 229 9.00 -8.13 32.34
N GLY A 230 7.93 -7.77 33.05
CA GLY A 230 6.64 -7.51 32.41
C GLY A 230 6.65 -6.35 31.40
N ARG A 231 7.49 -5.32 31.60
CA ARG A 231 7.69 -4.24 30.62
C ARG A 231 8.54 -4.70 29.44
N LEU A 232 9.58 -5.50 29.69
CA LEU A 232 10.43 -6.06 28.65
C LEU A 232 9.61 -6.95 27.70
N ALA A 233 8.74 -7.82 28.23
CA ALA A 233 7.85 -8.65 27.41
C ALA A 233 6.98 -7.83 26.43
N VAL A 234 6.53 -6.64 26.84
CA VAL A 234 5.77 -5.75 25.95
C VAL A 234 6.65 -5.19 24.85
N LEU A 235 7.88 -4.79 25.17
CA LEU A 235 8.83 -4.27 24.20
C LEU A 235 9.27 -5.37 23.21
N GLU A 236 9.51 -6.58 23.71
CA GLU A 236 9.85 -7.75 22.90
C GLU A 236 8.70 -8.11 21.95
N ALA A 237 7.47 -8.17 22.46
CA ALA A 237 6.29 -8.40 21.63
C ALA A 237 6.09 -7.29 20.59
N LYS A 238 6.35 -6.02 20.93
CA LYS A 238 6.32 -4.90 19.98
C LYS A 238 7.34 -5.02 18.87
N GLN A 239 8.54 -5.49 19.18
CA GLN A 239 9.64 -5.65 18.22
C GLN A 239 9.59 -6.99 17.47
N GLY A 240 8.55 -7.80 17.69
CA GLY A 240 8.42 -9.11 17.06
C GLY A 240 9.53 -10.10 17.44
N ILE A 241 10.20 -9.89 18.58
CA ILE A 241 11.26 -10.78 19.06
C ILE A 241 10.62 -12.11 19.45
N PRO A 242 11.03 -13.26 18.86
CA PRO A 242 10.46 -14.55 19.21
C PRO A 242 10.61 -14.84 20.70
N ALA A 243 9.52 -15.22 21.37
CA ALA A 243 9.48 -15.51 22.81
C ALA A 243 10.25 -16.78 23.24
N ALA A 244 11.09 -17.35 22.36
CA ALA A 244 11.85 -18.54 22.65
C ALA A 244 12.98 -18.20 23.63
N ALA A 245 12.85 -18.71 24.86
CA ALA A 245 13.84 -18.62 25.96
C ALA A 245 13.83 -17.35 26.84
N VAL A 246 12.68 -16.67 27.01
CA VAL A 246 12.55 -15.53 27.92
C VAL A 246 11.63 -15.83 29.11
N ASP A 247 12.04 -15.39 30.31
CA ASP A 247 11.28 -15.52 31.56
C ASP A 247 9.99 -14.68 31.58
N SER A 248 9.72 -13.89 30.54
CA SER A 248 8.49 -13.10 30.37
C SER A 248 7.90 -13.21 28.95
N THR A 249 6.57 -13.08 28.83
CA THR A 249 5.87 -13.04 27.53
C THR A 249 4.60 -12.17 27.61
N ALA A 250 4.12 -11.71 26.46
CA ALA A 250 2.94 -10.88 26.31
C ALA A 250 2.12 -11.30 25.08
N ASP A 251 0.80 -11.27 25.19
CA ASP A 251 -0.14 -11.52 24.10
C ASP A 251 -1.27 -10.47 24.11
N PHE A 252 -1.53 -9.89 22.95
CA PHE A 252 -2.54 -8.85 22.72
C PHE A 252 -3.79 -9.39 22.01
N PHE A 253 -3.84 -10.68 21.68
CA PHE A 253 -5.03 -11.37 21.16
C PHE A 253 -5.65 -10.72 19.91
N LEU A 254 -4.81 -10.17 19.04
CA LEU A 254 -5.19 -9.72 17.70
C LEU A 254 -5.21 -10.89 16.71
N ASP A 255 -4.51 -11.98 17.03
CA ASP A 255 -4.61 -13.25 16.33
C ASP A 255 -4.52 -14.43 17.30
N ALA A 256 -4.64 -15.65 16.76
CA ALA A 256 -4.68 -16.87 17.54
C ALA A 256 -3.30 -17.41 17.98
N ARG A 257 -2.16 -16.75 17.71
CA ARG A 257 -0.82 -17.34 17.88
C ARG A 257 -0.52 -17.78 19.32
N GLY A 258 -0.99 -17.07 20.34
CA GLY A 258 -0.82 -17.45 21.75
C GLY A 258 -2.00 -18.23 22.35
N SER A 259 -2.98 -18.59 21.53
CA SER A 259 -4.23 -19.25 21.94
C SER A 259 -4.34 -20.65 21.35
N ASP A 260 -4.56 -21.66 22.20
CA ASP A 260 -4.89 -23.01 21.75
C ASP A 260 -6.41 -23.17 21.68
N LEU A 261 -6.97 -22.82 20.51
CA LEU A 261 -8.41 -22.88 20.26
C LEU A 261 -8.92 -24.30 20.01
N VAL A 262 -8.03 -25.26 19.80
CA VAL A 262 -8.37 -26.68 19.52
C VAL A 262 -8.38 -27.51 20.81
N TYR A 263 -7.76 -27.01 21.88
CA TYR A 263 -7.75 -27.70 23.17
C TYR A 263 -9.17 -28.04 23.66
N PRO A 264 -9.44 -29.28 24.11
CA PRO A 264 -10.76 -29.68 24.58
C PRO A 264 -11.29 -28.76 25.70
N GLY A 265 -12.47 -28.20 25.48
CA GLY A 265 -13.10 -27.26 26.42
C GLY A 265 -12.80 -25.79 26.17
N SER A 266 -11.97 -25.46 25.17
CA SER A 266 -11.80 -24.07 24.71
C SER A 266 -13.11 -23.58 24.08
N ASN A 267 -13.67 -22.49 24.59
CA ASN A 267 -14.94 -21.92 24.14
C ASN A 267 -14.89 -20.39 24.14
N VAL A 268 -14.00 -19.86 23.30
CA VAL A 268 -13.70 -18.43 23.18
C VAL A 268 -13.70 -17.98 21.73
N SER A 269 -13.93 -16.69 21.52
CA SER A 269 -13.61 -16.01 20.28
C SER A 269 -12.37 -15.13 20.49
N VAL A 270 -11.46 -15.11 19.52
CA VAL A 270 -10.29 -14.22 19.51
C VAL A 270 -10.55 -13.14 18.47
N ALA A 271 -10.86 -11.93 18.94
CA ALA A 271 -11.16 -10.78 18.10
C ALA A 271 -10.89 -9.51 18.91
N GLU A 272 -9.68 -8.94 18.79
CA GLU A 272 -9.23 -7.80 19.62
C GLU A 272 -9.41 -8.10 21.13
N GLY A 273 -8.82 -9.20 21.59
CA GLY A 273 -9.04 -9.74 22.93
C GLY A 273 -9.65 -11.15 22.92
N ILE A 274 -9.64 -11.78 24.09
CA ILE A 274 -10.38 -13.03 24.32
C ILE A 274 -11.80 -12.66 24.76
N ARG A 275 -12.78 -13.05 23.94
CA ARG A 275 -14.20 -12.74 24.10
C ARG A 275 -15.04 -14.00 24.28
N PHE A 276 -16.20 -13.85 24.92
CA PHE A 276 -17.19 -14.92 25.05
C PHE A 276 -17.54 -15.47 23.67
N ALA A 277 -17.33 -16.78 23.47
CA ALA A 277 -17.75 -17.42 22.23
C ALA A 277 -19.27 -17.33 22.09
N PRO A 278 -19.79 -17.35 20.86
CA PRO A 278 -21.22 -17.41 20.66
C PRO A 278 -21.80 -18.76 21.13
N GLU A 279 -22.94 -18.70 21.79
CA GLU A 279 -23.76 -19.85 22.18
C GLU A 279 -24.51 -20.39 20.97
N ALA A 280 -25.10 -19.47 20.21
CA ALA A 280 -25.77 -19.72 18.95
C ALA A 280 -25.23 -18.76 17.89
N VAL A 281 -25.07 -19.26 16.66
CA VAL A 281 -24.64 -18.49 15.49
C VAL A 281 -25.53 -18.86 14.31
N GLY A 282 -25.99 -17.86 13.59
CA GLY A 282 -26.58 -17.98 12.26
C GLY A 282 -25.67 -17.27 11.26
N ILE A 283 -25.28 -17.98 10.21
CA ILE A 283 -24.48 -17.42 9.11
C ILE A 283 -25.30 -17.54 7.84
N ALA A 284 -25.49 -16.43 7.13
CA ALA A 284 -26.16 -16.39 5.84
C ALA A 284 -25.52 -15.34 4.93
N PRO A 285 -25.48 -15.54 3.60
CA PRO A 285 -25.11 -14.46 2.68
C PRO A 285 -26.17 -13.36 2.68
N LEU A 286 -25.80 -12.13 2.29
CA LEU A 286 -26.80 -11.11 1.98
C LEU A 286 -27.64 -11.58 0.80
N GLY A 287 -28.96 -11.49 0.94
CA GLY A 287 -29.90 -11.82 -0.11
C GLY A 287 -31.03 -10.83 -0.14
N ILE A 288 -31.49 -10.49 -1.34
CA ILE A 288 -32.70 -9.68 -1.53
C ILE A 288 -33.94 -10.52 -1.18
N PHE A 289 -34.88 -9.94 -0.45
CA PHE A 289 -36.11 -10.64 -0.07
C PHE A 289 -37.00 -10.95 -1.28
N ASN A 290 -37.18 -9.95 -2.15
CA ASN A 290 -37.92 -10.08 -3.40
C ASN A 290 -36.99 -9.78 -4.59
N PRO A 291 -36.52 -10.81 -5.32
CA PRO A 291 -35.67 -10.62 -6.50
C PRO A 291 -36.31 -9.83 -7.65
N LEU A 292 -37.65 -9.72 -7.67
CA LEU A 292 -38.40 -8.97 -8.69
C LEU A 292 -38.79 -7.55 -8.22
N ASN A 293 -38.17 -7.05 -7.14
CA ASN A 293 -38.42 -5.69 -6.68
C ASN A 293 -38.01 -4.67 -7.77
N PRO A 294 -38.95 -3.87 -8.31
CA PRO A 294 -38.64 -2.92 -9.38
C PRO A 294 -37.73 -1.76 -8.94
N ALA A 295 -37.54 -1.56 -7.62
CA ALA A 295 -36.63 -0.56 -7.07
C ALA A 295 -35.17 -1.06 -6.99
N ALA A 296 -34.92 -2.34 -7.26
CA ALA A 296 -33.61 -2.98 -7.19
C ALA A 296 -33.16 -3.46 -8.57
N LYS A 297 -31.86 -3.45 -8.81
CA LYS A 297 -31.23 -4.06 -9.98
C LYS A 297 -30.00 -4.84 -9.54
N ILE A 298 -29.94 -6.11 -9.91
CA ILE A 298 -28.79 -6.97 -9.67
C ILE A 298 -28.04 -7.13 -10.99
N ALA A 299 -26.77 -6.75 -11.01
CA ALA A 299 -25.89 -6.86 -12.18
C ALA A 299 -24.54 -7.44 -11.74
N GLY A 300 -24.17 -8.60 -12.29
CA GLY A 300 -22.92 -9.28 -11.93
C GLY A 300 -22.81 -9.68 -10.45
N GLY A 301 -23.94 -9.91 -9.76
CA GLY A 301 -23.98 -10.20 -8.32
C GLY A 301 -23.99 -8.95 -7.42
N MET A 302 -23.83 -7.76 -8.00
CA MET A 302 -23.91 -6.49 -7.29
C MET A 302 -25.33 -5.95 -7.30
N LEU A 303 -25.83 -5.59 -6.12
CA LEU A 303 -27.10 -4.96 -5.88
C LEU A 303 -26.96 -3.43 -5.96
N PHE A 304 -27.80 -2.85 -6.80
CA PHE A 304 -27.97 -1.41 -6.97
C PHE A 304 -29.44 -1.01 -6.80
N PRO A 305 -29.72 0.26 -6.49
CA PRO A 305 -31.00 0.86 -6.86
C PRO A 305 -31.26 0.72 -8.36
N ALA A 306 -32.53 0.66 -8.76
CA ALA A 306 -32.89 0.54 -10.16
C ALA A 306 -32.28 1.66 -11.01
N TYR A 307 -31.63 1.27 -12.11
CA TYR A 307 -30.97 2.19 -13.03
C TYR A 307 -31.16 1.81 -14.50
N THR A 308 -31.16 2.83 -15.35
CA THR A 308 -31.10 2.72 -16.81
C THR A 308 -29.70 3.04 -17.31
N ARG A 309 -29.38 2.54 -18.50
CA ARG A 309 -28.10 2.81 -19.14
C ARG A 309 -28.16 4.16 -19.87
N LYS A 310 -27.21 5.05 -19.62
CA LYS A 310 -27.11 6.37 -20.25
C LYS A 310 -25.75 6.57 -20.90
N LEU A 311 -25.73 7.08 -22.13
CA LEU A 311 -24.48 7.47 -22.79
C LEU A 311 -23.85 8.65 -22.05
N ARG A 312 -22.61 8.49 -21.59
CA ARG A 312 -21.87 9.52 -20.84
C ARG A 312 -20.80 10.19 -21.67
N GLN A 313 -20.10 9.42 -22.49
CA GLN A 313 -19.04 9.89 -23.36
C GLN A 313 -19.10 9.17 -24.69
N SER A 314 -18.84 9.89 -25.77
CA SER A 314 -18.72 9.33 -27.11
C SER A 314 -17.59 10.04 -27.83
N VAL A 315 -16.77 9.27 -28.53
CA VAL A 315 -15.67 9.77 -29.36
C VAL A 315 -16.17 10.15 -30.78
N GLY A 316 -17.43 9.84 -31.11
CA GLY A 316 -18.04 10.15 -32.40
C GLY A 316 -18.05 8.96 -33.37
N PRO A 317 -18.46 9.17 -34.64
CA PRO A 317 -18.55 8.10 -35.63
C PRO A 317 -17.16 7.67 -36.13
N SER A 318 -17.01 6.38 -36.42
CA SER A 318 -15.80 5.82 -37.02
C SER A 318 -15.51 6.45 -38.39
N THR A 319 -14.27 6.88 -38.62
CA THR A 319 -13.79 7.44 -39.90
C THR A 319 -12.62 6.66 -40.49
N GLY A 320 -12.02 5.75 -39.72
CA GLY A 320 -11.01 4.79 -40.16
C GLY A 320 -11.27 3.40 -39.58
N GLU A 321 -10.33 2.49 -39.80
CA GLU A 321 -10.35 1.13 -39.27
C GLU A 321 -8.94 0.64 -38.95
N VAL A 322 -8.85 -0.31 -38.01
CA VAL A 322 -7.61 -1.00 -37.67
C VAL A 322 -7.88 -2.50 -37.49
N GLN A 323 -7.04 -3.31 -38.10
CA GLN A 323 -7.12 -4.77 -38.04
C GLN A 323 -6.49 -5.26 -36.73
N ALA A 324 -7.22 -6.03 -35.92
CA ALA A 324 -6.69 -6.51 -34.65
C ALA A 324 -5.57 -7.56 -34.85
N SER A 325 -5.66 -8.40 -35.88
CA SER A 325 -4.71 -9.50 -36.12
C SER A 325 -3.33 -9.08 -36.64
N GLN A 326 -3.16 -7.81 -37.04
CA GLN A 326 -1.87 -7.30 -37.54
C GLN A 326 -0.81 -7.14 -36.43
N PHE A 327 -1.24 -7.21 -35.16
CA PHE A 327 -0.40 -7.05 -33.99
C PHE A 327 0.05 -8.40 -33.43
N THR A 328 0.98 -8.40 -32.47
CA THR A 328 1.55 -9.65 -31.96
C THR A 328 0.53 -10.45 -31.15
N TYR A 329 0.37 -11.73 -31.51
CA TYR A 329 -0.46 -12.69 -30.80
C TYR A 329 0.28 -13.22 -29.57
N GLY A 330 -0.39 -13.31 -28.43
CA GLY A 330 0.19 -13.88 -27.21
C GLY A 330 -0.82 -14.32 -26.18
N VAL A 331 -0.31 -14.93 -25.11
CA VAL A 331 -1.09 -15.26 -23.90
C VAL A 331 -0.99 -14.07 -22.94
N GLN A 332 -2.10 -13.37 -22.73
CA GLN A 332 -2.15 -12.21 -21.84
C GLN A 332 -2.56 -12.64 -20.44
N GLN A 333 -1.68 -12.38 -19.46
CA GLN A 333 -2.02 -12.56 -18.05
C GLN A 333 -2.86 -11.37 -17.60
N VAL A 334 -4.05 -11.66 -17.08
CA VAL A 334 -5.00 -10.67 -16.59
C VAL A 334 -5.26 -10.91 -15.12
N VAL A 335 -4.90 -9.93 -14.30
CA VAL A 335 -5.15 -9.93 -12.85
C VAL A 335 -6.30 -8.96 -12.58
N GLN A 336 -7.45 -9.52 -12.21
CA GLN A 336 -8.63 -8.73 -11.90
C GLN A 336 -8.71 -8.42 -10.40
N ARG A 337 -8.76 -7.14 -10.05
CA ARG A 337 -8.96 -6.67 -8.68
C ARG A 337 -10.38 -6.96 -8.21
N THR A 338 -10.52 -7.27 -6.93
CA THR A 338 -11.82 -7.46 -6.30
C THR A 338 -12.27 -6.19 -5.59
N ILE A 339 -13.58 -6.01 -5.41
CA ILE A 339 -14.14 -4.86 -4.68
C ILE A 339 -13.75 -4.99 -3.21
N SER A 340 -13.33 -3.87 -2.60
CA SER A 340 -12.98 -3.84 -1.20
C SER A 340 -14.18 -4.08 -0.28
N ARG A 341 -13.92 -4.60 0.91
CA ARG A 341 -14.98 -4.96 1.87
C ARG A 341 -15.22 -3.87 2.89
N VAL A 342 -16.46 -3.82 3.34
CA VAL A 342 -16.89 -3.08 4.53
C VAL A 342 -17.35 -4.10 5.56
N SER A 343 -16.92 -3.92 6.81
CA SER A 343 -17.41 -4.68 7.96
C SER A 343 -18.17 -3.76 8.90
N ILE A 344 -19.38 -4.16 9.30
CA ILE A 344 -20.19 -3.45 10.29
C ILE A 344 -20.57 -4.45 11.37
N THR A 345 -20.17 -4.16 12.61
CA THR A 345 -20.57 -4.94 13.78
C THR A 345 -21.46 -4.08 14.67
N TYR A 346 -22.66 -4.55 14.95
CA TYR A 346 -23.65 -3.87 15.79
C TYR A 346 -24.18 -4.81 16.87
N GLY A 347 -24.08 -4.42 18.12
CA GLY A 347 -24.62 -5.19 19.25
C GLY A 347 -23.74 -5.17 20.48
N ARG A 348 -24.24 -5.72 21.59
CA ARG A 348 -23.60 -5.58 22.91
C ARG A 348 -22.27 -6.29 23.06
N SER A 349 -21.96 -7.28 22.23
CA SER A 349 -20.65 -7.94 22.28
C SER A 349 -19.50 -7.14 21.67
N ALA A 350 -19.81 -6.02 21.00
CA ALA A 350 -18.84 -5.13 20.36
C ALA A 350 -18.27 -4.11 21.37
N THR A 351 -17.61 -4.61 22.42
CA THR A 351 -16.98 -3.78 23.47
C THR A 351 -15.62 -3.25 23.02
N VAL A 352 -15.37 -1.96 23.19
CA VAL A 352 -14.12 -1.33 22.69
C VAL A 352 -12.89 -1.97 23.33
N CYS A 353 -11.89 -2.34 22.52
CA CYS A 353 -10.61 -2.82 23.00
C CYS A 353 -9.48 -1.82 22.72
N THR A 354 -8.62 -1.59 23.73
CA THR A 354 -7.42 -0.76 23.57
C THR A 354 -6.41 -1.30 22.55
N ASN A 355 -6.48 -2.61 22.25
CA ASN A 355 -5.57 -3.23 21.27
C ASN A 355 -5.96 -2.96 19.81
N SER A 356 -7.15 -2.43 19.52
CA SER A 356 -7.57 -2.09 18.15
C SER A 356 -6.55 -1.19 17.42
N ALA A 357 -5.89 -0.27 18.14
CA ALA A 357 -4.85 0.59 17.58
C ALA A 357 -3.65 -0.17 16.99
N TRP A 358 -3.42 -1.42 17.39
CA TRP A 358 -2.31 -2.22 16.91
C TRP A 358 -2.53 -2.83 15.53
N TRP A 359 -3.76 -2.81 15.00
CA TRP A 359 -4.01 -3.13 13.59
C TRP A 359 -3.24 -2.18 12.65
N GLN A 360 -2.95 -0.96 13.10
CA GLN A 360 -2.15 0.02 12.36
C GLN A 360 -0.63 -0.11 12.59
N SER A 361 -0.18 -1.05 13.44
CA SER A 361 1.24 -1.17 13.79
C SER A 361 2.11 -1.89 12.77
N GLY A 362 1.51 -2.56 11.77
CA GLY A 362 2.22 -3.42 10.81
C GLY A 362 2.64 -4.79 11.35
N ALA A 363 2.55 -5.04 12.67
CA ALA A 363 2.91 -6.32 13.27
C ALA A 363 1.89 -7.45 13.00
N TYR A 364 0.64 -7.08 12.71
CA TYR A 364 -0.49 -7.97 12.47
C TYR A 364 -1.02 -7.80 11.04
N ASP A 365 -1.75 -8.80 10.55
CA ASP A 365 -2.44 -8.74 9.25
C ASP A 365 -3.89 -8.28 9.46
N PRO A 366 -4.21 -6.98 9.26
CA PRO A 366 -5.55 -6.46 9.46
C PRO A 366 -6.54 -6.96 8.41
N LEU A 367 -6.11 -7.27 7.18
CA LEU A 367 -7.02 -7.71 6.13
C LEU A 367 -7.61 -9.08 6.44
N SER A 368 -6.76 -10.02 6.83
CA SER A 368 -7.20 -11.36 7.24
C SER A 368 -7.96 -11.34 8.58
N GLY A 369 -7.56 -10.45 9.50
CA GLY A 369 -8.17 -10.34 10.83
C GLY A 369 -9.57 -9.71 10.84
N ILE A 370 -9.84 -8.77 9.92
CA ILE A 370 -11.05 -7.94 9.93
C ILE A 370 -12.00 -8.26 8.78
N PHE A 371 -11.49 -8.41 7.55
CA PHE A 371 -12.31 -8.46 6.34
C PHE A 371 -12.56 -9.86 5.80
N ARG A 372 -12.02 -10.89 6.43
CA ARG A 372 -12.14 -12.28 5.97
C ARG A 372 -13.53 -12.86 6.26
N VAL A 373 -14.07 -13.55 5.26
CA VAL A 373 -15.36 -14.24 5.34
C VAL A 373 -15.13 -15.72 5.67
N ALA A 374 -16.10 -16.37 6.32
CA ALA A 374 -15.95 -17.76 6.75
C ALA A 374 -15.68 -18.71 5.56
N GLY A 375 -14.63 -19.53 5.69
CA GLY A 375 -14.21 -20.50 4.66
C GLY A 375 -13.11 -20.00 3.71
N GLU A 376 -12.82 -18.71 3.69
CA GLU A 376 -11.62 -18.20 3.01
C GLU A 376 -10.37 -18.62 3.76
N THR A 377 -9.24 -18.81 3.07
CA THR A 377 -7.96 -19.26 3.64
C THR A 377 -6.76 -18.38 3.27
N TRP A 378 -7.00 -17.29 2.53
CA TRP A 378 -5.93 -16.39 2.13
C TRP A 378 -5.32 -15.67 3.34
N THR A 379 -4.03 -15.35 3.21
CA THR A 379 -3.24 -14.54 4.14
C THR A 379 -2.47 -13.52 3.33
N VAL A 380 -2.33 -12.29 3.82
CA VAL A 380 -1.50 -11.29 3.15
C VAL A 380 -0.04 -11.72 3.25
N ASP A 381 0.68 -11.69 2.13
CA ASP A 381 2.12 -11.96 2.13
C ASP A 381 2.81 -10.97 3.09
N PRO A 382 3.75 -11.42 3.95
CA PRO A 382 4.55 -10.53 4.77
C PRO A 382 5.12 -9.31 4.03
N SER A 383 5.49 -9.43 2.75
CA SER A 383 6.01 -8.30 1.96
C SER A 383 4.96 -7.24 1.59
N ASP A 384 3.67 -7.59 1.62
CA ASP A 384 2.56 -6.71 1.26
C ASP A 384 1.79 -6.20 2.49
N ARG A 385 2.27 -6.49 3.71
CA ARG A 385 1.62 -6.05 4.96
C ARG A 385 1.52 -4.54 5.09
N ASP A 386 2.50 -3.80 4.60
CA ASP A 386 2.44 -2.33 4.62
C ASP A 386 1.31 -1.81 3.73
N LYS A 387 1.01 -2.50 2.62
CA LYS A 387 -0.12 -2.16 1.73
C LYS A 387 -1.47 -2.45 2.39
N ALA A 388 -1.53 -3.44 3.29
CA ALA A 388 -2.72 -3.80 4.04
C ALA A 388 -3.12 -2.78 5.14
N LEU A 389 -2.28 -1.77 5.41
CA LEU A 389 -2.54 -0.74 6.42
C LEU A 389 -3.53 0.34 5.98
N GLY A 390 -3.89 0.40 4.69
CA GLY A 390 -4.84 1.37 4.11
C GLY A 390 -6.31 1.12 4.46
N HIS A 391 -6.61 0.89 5.74
CA HIS A 391 -7.96 0.71 6.26
C HIS A 391 -8.29 1.75 7.34
N TYR A 392 -9.55 2.12 7.40
CA TYR A 392 -10.10 3.01 8.42
C TYR A 392 -11.01 2.21 9.36
N MET A 393 -10.87 2.48 10.65
CA MET A 393 -11.62 1.80 11.70
C MET A 393 -12.32 2.81 12.60
N ILE A 394 -13.58 2.54 12.91
CA ILE A 394 -14.32 3.17 13.98
C ILE A 394 -14.59 2.09 15.03
N ARG A 395 -14.17 2.34 16.26
CA ARG A 395 -14.53 1.54 17.43
C ARG A 395 -15.31 2.43 18.39
N THR A 396 -16.62 2.22 18.46
CA THR A 396 -17.47 2.77 19.53
C THR A 396 -18.05 1.61 20.31
N GLN A 397 -18.43 1.84 21.58
CA GLN A 397 -19.18 0.84 22.31
C GLN A 397 -20.38 0.39 21.49
N GLN A 398 -20.53 -0.91 21.31
CA GLN A 398 -21.66 -1.57 20.65
C GLN A 398 -21.76 -1.33 19.13
N PHE A 399 -20.85 -0.57 18.52
CA PHE A 399 -20.80 -0.32 17.08
C PHE A 399 -19.37 -0.20 16.58
N TRP A 400 -18.98 -1.12 15.68
CA TRP A 400 -17.71 -1.06 14.96
C TRP A 400 -17.96 -0.97 13.45
N GLU A 401 -17.16 -0.16 12.78
CA GLU A 401 -17.16 -0.03 11.33
C GLU A 401 -15.71 -0.09 10.84
N ASP A 402 -15.46 -0.94 9.85
CA ASP A 402 -14.17 -1.09 9.20
C ASP A 402 -14.35 -0.93 7.69
N THR A 403 -13.59 -0.03 7.09
CA THR A 403 -13.60 0.23 5.65
C THR A 403 -12.19 0.24 5.11
N TYR A 404 -12.03 -0.12 3.84
CA TYR A 404 -10.77 0.03 3.13
C TYR A 404 -10.77 1.35 2.35
N GLU A 405 -9.62 2.04 2.28
CA GLU A 405 -9.53 3.37 1.68
C GLU A 405 -9.82 3.34 0.17
N GLU A 406 -9.36 2.30 -0.52
CA GLU A 406 -9.56 2.15 -1.96
C GLU A 406 -10.80 1.29 -2.29
N PRO A 407 -11.51 1.59 -3.40
CA PRO A 407 -12.69 0.82 -3.82
C PRO A 407 -12.36 -0.61 -4.30
N TYR A 408 -11.10 -0.87 -4.64
CA TYR A 408 -10.62 -2.17 -5.13
C TYR A 408 -9.40 -2.61 -4.34
N TRP A 409 -9.29 -3.92 -4.09
CA TRP A 409 -8.14 -4.52 -3.43
C TRP A 409 -7.02 -4.84 -4.42
N ASP A 410 -5.80 -4.48 -4.04
CA ASP A 410 -4.57 -4.84 -4.77
C ASP A 410 -4.05 -6.23 -4.39
N VAL A 411 -4.38 -6.69 -3.18
CA VAL A 411 -3.85 -7.93 -2.60
C VAL A 411 -4.73 -9.14 -2.93
N VAL A 412 -6.04 -8.94 -3.02
CA VAL A 412 -7.01 -10.00 -3.31
C VAL A 412 -7.51 -9.85 -4.73
N THR A 413 -6.99 -10.71 -5.61
CA THR A 413 -7.18 -10.62 -7.05
C THR A 413 -7.55 -11.98 -7.65
N VAL A 414 -8.11 -11.96 -8.86
CA VAL A 414 -8.47 -13.14 -9.65
C VAL A 414 -7.59 -13.17 -10.90
N ASN A 415 -6.70 -14.16 -10.96
CA ASN A 415 -5.81 -14.36 -12.10
C ASN A 415 -6.51 -15.14 -13.22
N SER A 416 -6.26 -14.73 -14.47
CA SER A 416 -6.81 -15.38 -15.66
C SER A 416 -5.91 -15.19 -16.87
N GLN A 417 -6.08 -16.04 -17.87
CA GLN A 417 -5.33 -15.99 -19.13
C GLN A 417 -6.28 -15.80 -20.30
N VAL A 418 -5.94 -14.88 -21.20
CA VAL A 418 -6.70 -14.63 -22.42
C VAL A 418 -5.72 -14.66 -23.60
N ASN A 419 -6.02 -15.47 -24.60
CA ASN A 419 -5.18 -15.59 -25.79
C ASN A 419 -5.67 -14.64 -26.87
N GLY A 420 -4.76 -13.87 -27.45
CA GLY A 420 -5.08 -12.98 -28.55
C GLY A 420 -4.06 -11.88 -28.80
N THR A 421 -4.34 -11.09 -29.83
CA THR A 421 -3.73 -9.78 -30.01
C THR A 421 -4.40 -8.76 -29.10
N GLN A 422 -3.68 -7.69 -28.77
CA GLN A 422 -4.10 -6.69 -27.80
C GLN A 422 -4.01 -5.30 -28.40
N ILE A 423 -5.13 -4.60 -28.36
CA ILE A 423 -5.24 -3.17 -28.65
C ILE A 423 -5.92 -2.49 -27.46
N ALA A 424 -5.59 -1.24 -27.21
CA ALA A 424 -6.15 -0.51 -26.10
C ALA A 424 -6.32 0.97 -26.40
N GLU A 425 -7.22 1.61 -25.67
CA GLU A 425 -7.45 3.04 -25.72
C GLU A 425 -7.51 3.56 -24.28
N THR A 426 -6.73 4.59 -23.98
CA THR A 426 -6.79 5.23 -22.67
C THR A 426 -7.71 6.43 -22.68
N PHE A 427 -8.37 6.69 -21.55
CA PHE A 427 -9.23 7.85 -21.40
C PHE A 427 -9.14 8.41 -19.99
N LEU A 428 -9.24 9.73 -19.88
CA LEU A 428 -9.35 10.40 -18.59
C LEU A 428 -10.81 10.36 -18.12
N GLN A 429 -11.05 9.80 -16.95
CA GLN A 429 -12.35 9.88 -16.30
C GLN A 429 -12.43 11.16 -15.46
N ALA A 430 -13.32 12.09 -15.83
CA ALA A 430 -13.40 13.39 -15.15
C ALA A 430 -14.10 13.30 -13.79
N ASN A 431 -15.26 12.63 -13.73
CA ASN A 431 -16.09 12.54 -12.52
C ASN A 431 -16.30 11.07 -12.16
N ASP A 432 -16.62 10.79 -10.89
CA ASP A 432 -17.01 9.44 -10.49
C ASP A 432 -18.17 8.91 -11.35
N MET A 433 -18.11 7.65 -11.78
CA MET A 433 -19.26 7.00 -12.43
C MET A 433 -19.27 5.49 -12.25
N TRP A 434 -20.46 4.90 -12.36
CA TRP A 434 -20.64 3.46 -12.58
C TRP A 434 -20.70 3.18 -14.08
N LEU A 435 -19.63 2.65 -14.66
CA LEU A 435 -19.58 2.20 -16.05
C LEU A 435 -20.29 0.86 -16.18
N ASP A 436 -21.38 0.82 -16.95
CA ASP A 436 -22.25 -0.35 -17.12
C ASP A 436 -22.03 -1.05 -18.47
N ALA A 437 -21.58 -0.33 -19.50
CA ALA A 437 -21.26 -0.90 -20.80
C ALA A 437 -20.30 -0.01 -21.60
N VAL A 438 -19.63 -0.62 -22.58
CA VAL A 438 -18.81 0.08 -23.57
C VAL A 438 -19.38 -0.19 -24.95
N GLY A 439 -19.59 0.88 -25.73
CA GLY A 439 -19.90 0.78 -27.14
C GLY A 439 -18.61 0.67 -27.95
N LEU A 440 -18.40 -0.43 -28.67
CA LEU A 440 -17.28 -0.59 -29.59
C LEU A 440 -17.79 -0.71 -31.02
N THR A 441 -17.18 0.02 -31.94
CA THR A 441 -17.52 -0.04 -33.36
C THR A 441 -16.66 -1.07 -34.08
N PHE A 442 -17.28 -2.04 -34.76
CA PHE A 442 -16.60 -2.98 -35.64
C PHE A 442 -16.92 -2.66 -37.10
N THR A 443 -15.91 -2.45 -37.94
CA THR A 443 -16.10 -2.19 -39.37
C THR A 443 -16.17 -3.48 -40.17
N ARG A 444 -15.45 -4.52 -39.72
CA ARG A 444 -15.48 -5.87 -40.27
C ARG A 444 -15.32 -6.87 -39.13
N LEU A 445 -15.87 -8.06 -39.33
CA LEU A 445 -15.83 -9.13 -38.36
C LEU A 445 -15.32 -10.40 -39.01
N ALA A 446 -14.47 -11.15 -38.31
CA ALA A 446 -14.01 -12.46 -38.74
C ALA A 446 -15.18 -13.46 -38.86
N ALA A 447 -14.94 -14.61 -39.48
CA ALA A 447 -15.94 -15.68 -39.56
C ALA A 447 -16.24 -16.30 -38.18
N ASP A 448 -15.23 -16.39 -37.31
CA ASP A 448 -15.32 -16.94 -35.96
C ASP A 448 -14.37 -16.21 -34.99
N GLY A 449 -14.56 -16.41 -33.69
CA GLY A 449 -13.67 -15.99 -32.61
C GLY A 449 -14.21 -14.86 -31.73
N GLN A 450 -14.08 -15.06 -30.42
CA GLN A 450 -14.57 -14.16 -29.38
C GLN A 450 -13.74 -12.87 -29.24
N VAL A 451 -14.35 -11.85 -28.63
CA VAL A 451 -13.67 -10.61 -28.23
C VAL A 451 -13.78 -10.47 -26.72
N THR A 452 -12.65 -10.32 -26.04
CA THR A 452 -12.60 -10.00 -24.62
C THR A 452 -12.33 -8.51 -24.45
N LEU A 453 -13.22 -7.85 -23.73
CA LEU A 453 -13.10 -6.46 -23.32
C LEU A 453 -12.69 -6.42 -21.84
N ALA A 454 -11.68 -5.62 -21.50
CA ALA A 454 -11.27 -5.37 -20.13
C ALA A 454 -11.15 -3.87 -19.87
N ILE A 455 -11.51 -3.45 -18.66
CA ILE A 455 -11.27 -2.09 -18.13
C ILE A 455 -10.18 -2.19 -17.08
N CYS A 456 -9.11 -1.42 -17.22
CA CYS A 456 -7.99 -1.43 -16.28
C CYS A 456 -7.48 -0.03 -15.94
N GLU A 457 -6.70 0.05 -14.86
CA GLU A 457 -5.95 1.25 -14.53
C GLU A 457 -4.75 1.46 -15.47
N THR A 458 -4.11 2.62 -15.35
CA THR A 458 -2.93 2.97 -16.14
C THR A 458 -1.78 3.43 -15.24
N ASP A 459 -0.54 3.20 -15.66
CA ASP A 459 0.65 3.86 -15.10
C ASP A 459 1.32 4.71 -16.17
N ARG A 460 1.53 6.00 -15.89
CA ARG A 460 2.04 6.99 -16.85
C ARG A 460 1.35 6.96 -18.22
N GLY A 461 0.07 6.56 -18.25
CA GLY A 461 -0.73 6.44 -19.46
C GLY A 461 -0.65 5.07 -20.17
N LEU A 462 0.15 4.12 -19.70
CA LEU A 462 0.17 2.75 -20.23
C LEU A 462 -0.89 1.88 -19.54
N PRO A 463 -1.67 1.06 -20.27
CA PRO A 463 -2.62 0.13 -19.67
C PRO A 463 -1.94 -0.97 -18.84
N LEU A 464 -2.55 -1.33 -17.70
CA LEU A 464 -2.02 -2.31 -16.75
C LEU A 464 -2.94 -3.52 -16.63
N LEU A 465 -2.57 -4.64 -17.28
CA LEU A 465 -3.33 -5.89 -17.21
C LEU A 465 -3.21 -6.62 -15.86
N ASP A 466 -2.27 -6.20 -15.02
CA ASP A 466 -2.17 -6.59 -13.62
C ASP A 466 -3.14 -5.80 -12.71
N LYS A 467 -3.85 -4.80 -13.25
CA LYS A 467 -4.82 -3.95 -12.55
C LYS A 467 -6.15 -3.84 -13.29
N VAL A 468 -6.72 -4.98 -13.70
CA VAL A 468 -8.04 -5.03 -14.34
C VAL A 468 -9.15 -4.87 -13.31
N LEU A 469 -10.13 -4.01 -13.57
CA LEU A 469 -11.29 -3.78 -12.70
C LEU A 469 -12.50 -4.62 -13.11
N SER A 470 -12.71 -4.79 -14.41
CA SER A 470 -13.82 -5.57 -14.98
C SER A 470 -13.44 -6.13 -16.34
N LYS A 471 -13.98 -7.30 -16.69
CA LYS A 471 -13.82 -7.90 -18.01
C LYS A 471 -15.09 -8.64 -18.44
N THR A 472 -15.34 -8.65 -19.74
CA THR A 472 -16.42 -9.42 -20.37
C THR A 472 -15.89 -10.04 -21.66
N THR A 473 -16.25 -11.29 -21.92
CA THR A 473 -16.02 -11.94 -23.22
C THR A 473 -17.33 -12.02 -23.99
N VAL A 474 -17.29 -11.61 -25.25
CA VAL A 474 -18.44 -11.55 -26.15
C VAL A 474 -18.18 -12.52 -27.30
N GLU A 475 -19.13 -13.44 -27.49
CA GLU A 475 -19.06 -14.43 -28.57
C GLU A 475 -19.31 -13.78 -29.92
N ARG A 476 -18.65 -14.32 -30.96
CA ARG A 476 -18.73 -13.78 -32.32
C ARG A 476 -20.16 -13.56 -32.80
N GLN A 477 -21.07 -14.50 -32.51
CA GLN A 477 -22.46 -14.48 -32.99
C GLN A 477 -23.27 -13.29 -32.46
N THR A 478 -22.83 -12.67 -31.37
CA THR A 478 -23.50 -11.52 -30.75
C THR A 478 -22.97 -10.17 -31.28
N LEU A 479 -21.90 -10.20 -32.08
CA LEU A 479 -21.30 -9.01 -32.70
C LEU A 479 -21.91 -8.76 -34.09
N GLY A 480 -22.31 -7.51 -34.34
CA GLY A 480 -22.72 -6.99 -35.64
C GLY A 480 -21.73 -5.97 -36.20
N ILE A 481 -21.82 -5.68 -37.50
CA ILE A 481 -21.08 -4.55 -38.09
C ILE A 481 -21.72 -3.24 -37.57
N GLY A 482 -20.88 -2.27 -37.22
CA GLY A 482 -21.29 -1.03 -36.56
C GLY A 482 -21.04 -1.06 -35.06
N LYS A 483 -21.76 -0.21 -34.32
CA LYS A 483 -21.60 -0.06 -32.88
C LYS A 483 -22.27 -1.22 -32.14
N ASN A 484 -21.50 -1.90 -31.30
CA ASN A 484 -21.95 -2.96 -30.41
C ASN A 484 -21.85 -2.47 -28.96
N VAL A 485 -22.97 -2.47 -28.24
CA VAL A 485 -22.98 -2.12 -26.81
C VAL A 485 -22.68 -3.37 -26.00
N ILE A 486 -21.44 -3.48 -25.53
CA ILE A 486 -20.95 -4.62 -24.78
C ILE A 486 -21.19 -4.37 -23.29
N PRO A 487 -22.07 -5.14 -22.63
CA PRO A 487 -22.32 -4.98 -21.20
C PRO A 487 -21.11 -5.41 -20.37
N LEU A 488 -20.82 -4.66 -19.33
CA LEU A 488 -19.86 -5.01 -18.30
C LEU A 488 -20.61 -5.37 -17.01
N GLN A 489 -19.96 -6.08 -16.10
CA GLN A 489 -20.33 -5.92 -14.71
C GLN A 489 -20.09 -4.45 -14.33
N PRO A 490 -21.09 -3.73 -13.78
CA PRO A 490 -20.93 -2.34 -13.44
C PRO A 490 -19.67 -2.10 -12.62
N VAL A 491 -18.80 -1.24 -13.13
CA VAL A 491 -17.49 -0.94 -12.55
C VAL A 491 -17.45 0.51 -12.12
N PHE A 492 -17.00 0.76 -10.89
CA PHE A 492 -16.85 2.11 -10.38
C PHE A 492 -15.54 2.69 -10.87
N LEU A 493 -15.63 3.83 -11.55
CA LEU A 493 -14.46 4.58 -12.01
C LEU A 493 -14.38 5.87 -11.22
N THR A 494 -13.33 6.03 -10.42
CA THR A 494 -13.04 7.26 -9.69
C THR A 494 -12.64 8.37 -10.67
N GLY A 495 -13.20 9.56 -10.48
CA GLY A 495 -12.85 10.77 -11.22
C GLY A 495 -11.42 11.22 -10.96
N GLY A 496 -10.83 11.91 -11.94
CA GLY A 496 -9.44 12.37 -11.91
C GLY A 496 -8.40 11.30 -12.25
N LYS A 497 -8.80 10.03 -12.43
CA LYS A 497 -7.91 8.93 -12.84
C LYS A 497 -8.04 8.61 -14.34
N ARG A 498 -6.96 8.05 -14.91
CA ARG A 498 -6.96 7.51 -16.28
C ARG A 498 -7.17 5.99 -16.25
N TYR A 499 -8.07 5.53 -17.11
CA TYR A 499 -8.36 4.11 -17.32
C TYR A 499 -8.09 3.74 -18.78
N ALA A 500 -8.01 2.44 -19.04
CA ALA A 500 -7.88 1.90 -20.38
C ALA A 500 -8.99 0.92 -20.71
N ILE A 501 -9.50 1.01 -21.94
CA ILE A 501 -10.30 -0.01 -22.59
C ILE A 501 -9.32 -0.91 -23.33
N VAL A 502 -9.22 -2.18 -22.93
CA VAL A 502 -8.37 -3.17 -23.58
C VAL A 502 -9.25 -4.17 -24.32
N VAL A 503 -8.96 -4.38 -25.60
CA VAL A 503 -9.63 -5.35 -26.45
C VAL A 503 -8.63 -6.45 -26.79
N ILE A 504 -8.97 -7.68 -26.44
CA ILE A 504 -8.17 -8.88 -26.68
C ILE A 504 -8.97 -9.82 -27.56
N THR A 505 -8.40 -10.26 -28.68
CA THR A 505 -9.05 -11.25 -29.55
C THR A 505 -8.03 -12.12 -30.28
N ALA A 506 -8.37 -13.38 -30.49
CA ALA A 506 -7.59 -14.31 -31.31
C ALA A 506 -8.00 -14.27 -32.80
N ALA A 507 -9.04 -13.51 -33.14
CA ALA A 507 -9.64 -13.49 -34.45
C ALA A 507 -9.40 -12.18 -35.21
N ASP A 508 -9.59 -12.24 -36.53
CA ASP A 508 -9.34 -11.13 -37.44
C ASP A 508 -10.48 -10.10 -37.48
N HIS A 509 -10.81 -9.53 -36.33
CA HIS A 509 -11.79 -8.43 -36.24
C HIS A 509 -11.16 -7.09 -36.58
N TRP A 510 -11.97 -6.21 -37.18
CA TRP A 510 -11.57 -4.85 -37.50
C TRP A 510 -12.38 -3.88 -36.66
N VAL A 511 -11.68 -3.08 -35.86
CA VAL A 511 -12.30 -2.06 -35.01
C VAL A 511 -12.22 -0.71 -35.69
N GLY A 512 -13.28 0.08 -35.50
CA GLY A 512 -13.37 1.43 -36.00
C GLY A 512 -12.44 2.38 -35.26
N THR A 513 -11.85 3.34 -35.98
CA THR A 513 -11.01 4.40 -35.42
C THR A 513 -11.53 5.78 -35.80
N VAL A 514 -11.17 6.78 -35.01
CA VAL A 514 -11.31 8.21 -35.32
C VAL A 514 -9.92 8.85 -35.45
N PRO A 515 -9.79 10.05 -36.04
CA PRO A 515 -8.51 10.75 -36.05
C PRO A 515 -8.17 11.19 -34.63
N GLY A 516 -6.90 11.14 -34.21
CA GLY A 516 -6.47 11.46 -32.85
C GLY A 516 -6.86 12.87 -32.36
N THR A 517 -7.05 13.80 -33.30
CA THR A 517 -7.57 15.14 -33.00
C THR A 517 -9.02 15.15 -32.51
N ALA A 518 -9.78 14.09 -32.73
CA ALA A 518 -11.17 13.96 -32.30
C ALA A 518 -11.28 13.65 -30.79
N PHE A 519 -10.26 13.00 -30.19
CA PHE A 519 -10.22 12.73 -28.76
C PHE A 519 -8.83 12.99 -28.14
N PRO A 520 -8.42 14.26 -27.99
CA PRO A 520 -7.08 14.64 -27.53
C PRO A 520 -6.70 14.18 -26.12
N SER A 521 -7.70 13.78 -25.32
CA SER A 521 -7.52 13.29 -23.96
C SER A 521 -7.15 11.81 -23.90
N GLY A 522 -7.29 11.08 -25.00
CA GLY A 522 -6.98 9.67 -25.13
C GLY A 522 -5.65 9.37 -25.80
N THR A 523 -5.35 8.09 -25.92
CA THR A 523 -4.16 7.58 -26.62
C THR A 523 -4.41 6.12 -26.95
N PHE A 524 -4.24 5.79 -28.23
CA PHE A 524 -4.33 4.43 -28.73
C PHE A 524 -3.02 3.67 -28.50
N PHE A 525 -3.13 2.42 -28.08
CA PHE A 525 -2.02 1.52 -27.82
C PHE A 525 -2.23 0.17 -28.52
N TYR A 526 -1.13 -0.45 -28.91
CA TYR A 526 -1.10 -1.79 -29.47
C TYR A 526 0.19 -2.50 -29.04
N VAL A 527 0.17 -3.83 -29.08
CA VAL A 527 1.30 -4.67 -28.65
C VAL A 527 2.06 -5.19 -29.86
N LEU A 528 3.37 -4.94 -29.90
CA LEU A 528 4.32 -5.62 -30.80
C LEU A 528 5.45 -6.21 -29.96
N ASP A 529 5.94 -7.40 -30.34
CA ASP A 529 7.03 -8.12 -29.67
C ASP A 529 6.81 -8.32 -28.15
N GLY A 530 5.55 -8.46 -27.73
CA GLY A 530 5.18 -8.71 -26.34
C GLY A 530 5.17 -7.49 -25.42
N ALA A 531 5.35 -6.27 -25.95
CA ALA A 531 5.28 -5.03 -25.20
C ALA A 531 4.39 -3.98 -25.89
N TYR A 532 3.80 -3.10 -25.08
CA TYR A 532 3.12 -1.92 -25.61
C TYR A 532 4.11 -1.02 -26.32
N GLN A 533 3.75 -0.60 -27.54
CA GLN A 533 4.52 0.37 -28.30
C GLN A 533 4.25 1.80 -27.80
N GLN A 534 5.08 2.75 -28.25
CA GLN A 534 4.81 4.17 -28.00
C GLN A 534 3.40 4.52 -28.53
N GLY A 535 2.59 5.16 -27.69
CA GLY A 535 1.18 5.44 -28.00
C GLY A 535 1.01 6.17 -29.34
N ASP A 536 0.04 5.73 -30.13
CA ASP A 536 -0.30 6.34 -31.41
C ASP A 536 -1.26 7.52 -31.18
N ALA A 537 -0.76 8.73 -31.39
CA ALA A 537 -1.56 9.96 -31.26
C ALA A 537 -2.28 10.35 -32.56
N THR A 538 -2.15 9.56 -33.64
CA THR A 538 -2.77 9.87 -34.94
C THR A 538 -4.17 9.33 -35.08
N ARG A 539 -4.53 8.32 -34.27
CA ARG A 539 -5.83 7.66 -34.28
C ARG A 539 -6.24 7.27 -32.87
N ASP A 540 -7.54 7.28 -32.60
CA ASP A 540 -8.12 6.73 -31.36
C ASP A 540 -9.17 5.68 -31.69
N LEU A 541 -9.47 4.80 -30.74
CA LEU A 541 -10.56 3.84 -30.86
C LEU A 541 -11.93 4.54 -30.91
N ALA A 542 -12.81 4.12 -31.82
CA ALA A 542 -14.18 4.64 -31.89
C ALA A 542 -15.07 3.98 -30.80
N PHE A 543 -15.09 4.57 -29.60
CA PHE A 543 -15.83 4.05 -28.44
C PHE A 543 -16.87 5.00 -27.84
N ASP A 544 -17.81 4.40 -27.12
CA ASP A 544 -18.78 5.07 -26.24
C ASP A 544 -18.71 4.48 -24.83
N LEU A 545 -18.85 5.32 -23.81
CA LEU A 545 -18.98 4.89 -22.42
C LEU A 545 -20.41 5.09 -21.95
N TYR A 546 -21.03 4.03 -21.45
CA TYR A 546 -22.36 4.07 -20.90
C TYR A 546 -22.33 3.92 -19.38
N ALA A 547 -22.84 4.92 -18.68
CA ALA A 547 -22.96 4.93 -17.24
C ALA A 547 -24.35 4.47 -16.78
N ALA A 548 -24.45 4.11 -15.49
CA ALA A 548 -25.73 3.91 -14.81
C ALA A 548 -26.38 5.26 -14.46
N GLU A 549 -27.66 5.42 -14.79
CA GLU A 549 -28.53 6.52 -14.36
C GLU A 549 -29.62 5.96 -13.45
N PHE A 550 -29.58 6.30 -12.17
CA PHE A 550 -30.46 5.76 -11.14
C PHE A 550 -31.82 6.46 -11.14
N ALA A 551 -32.88 5.68 -10.94
CA ALA A 551 -34.27 6.16 -11.05
C ALA A 551 -34.68 7.09 -9.90
N THR A 552 -34.09 6.94 -8.71
CA THR A 552 -34.41 7.73 -7.51
C THR A 552 -33.15 8.11 -6.75
N ALA A 553 -33.18 9.21 -6.01
CA ALA A 553 -32.07 9.65 -5.13
C ALA A 553 -32.03 8.89 -3.79
N ARG A 554 -33.11 8.19 -3.43
CA ARG A 554 -33.19 7.31 -2.26
C ARG A 554 -33.96 6.05 -2.64
N ALA A 555 -33.40 4.88 -2.33
CA ALA A 555 -34.03 3.60 -2.54
C ALA A 555 -33.95 2.75 -1.27
N VAL A 556 -35.05 2.08 -0.94
CA VAL A 556 -35.14 1.16 0.20
C VAL A 556 -35.38 -0.23 -0.36
N ILE A 557 -34.48 -1.16 -0.06
CA ILE A 557 -34.51 -2.52 -0.59
C ILE A 557 -34.54 -3.50 0.58
N ASP A 558 -35.61 -4.27 0.67
CA ASP A 558 -35.77 -5.29 1.70
C ASP A 558 -34.86 -6.49 1.43
N LEU A 559 -34.13 -6.89 2.47
CA LEU A 559 -33.23 -8.03 2.47
C LEU A 559 -33.88 -9.19 3.23
N ASN A 560 -33.32 -10.38 3.08
CA ASN A 560 -33.78 -11.54 3.84
C ASN A 560 -33.71 -11.24 5.35
N PRO A 561 -34.80 -11.54 6.10
CA PRO A 561 -34.85 -11.25 7.53
C PRO A 561 -33.77 -12.04 8.27
N LEU A 562 -33.24 -11.45 9.33
CA LEU A 562 -32.25 -12.08 10.18
C LEU A 562 -32.95 -12.95 11.21
N THR A 563 -32.49 -14.19 11.39
CA THR A 563 -33.10 -15.12 12.34
C THR A 563 -32.05 -15.86 13.14
N LEU A 564 -32.28 -16.02 14.45
CA LEU A 564 -31.47 -16.84 15.32
C LEU A 564 -32.35 -17.44 16.42
N ASN A 565 -32.33 -18.77 16.53
CA ASN A 565 -33.00 -19.43 17.63
C ASN A 565 -32.33 -19.04 18.95
N GLY A 566 -33.12 -18.65 19.96
CA GLY A 566 -32.60 -18.13 21.22
C GLY A 566 -32.29 -16.63 21.23
N GLY A 567 -32.57 -15.90 20.15
CA GLY A 567 -32.46 -14.44 20.09
C GLY A 567 -31.11 -13.92 19.55
N ILE A 568 -31.12 -12.75 18.91
CA ILE A 568 -29.96 -12.06 18.34
C ILE A 568 -29.45 -10.98 19.32
N SER A 569 -28.18 -11.06 19.75
CA SER A 569 -27.52 -10.00 20.56
C SER A 569 -26.51 -9.18 19.77
N THR A 570 -26.00 -9.73 18.67
CA THR A 570 -24.99 -9.12 17.81
C THR A 570 -25.24 -9.46 16.35
N ILE A 571 -25.04 -8.47 15.48
CA ILE A 571 -25.11 -8.57 14.03
C ILE A 571 -23.76 -8.11 13.49
N ASN A 572 -23.11 -8.94 12.67
CA ASN A 572 -21.92 -8.58 11.93
C ASN A 572 -22.20 -8.76 10.43
N ILE A 573 -21.96 -7.72 9.65
CA ILE A 573 -22.16 -7.71 8.19
C ILE A 573 -20.80 -7.46 7.57
N ILE A 574 -20.35 -8.38 6.71
CA ILE A 574 -19.16 -8.23 5.89
C ILE A 574 -19.61 -8.33 4.44
N ALA A 575 -19.39 -7.29 3.64
CA ALA A 575 -19.76 -7.31 2.23
C ALA A 575 -18.79 -6.48 1.39
N PRO A 576 -18.47 -6.91 0.16
CA PRO A 576 -17.83 -6.03 -0.81
C PRO A 576 -18.80 -4.91 -1.19
N ALA A 577 -18.42 -3.66 -0.97
CA ALA A 577 -19.28 -2.52 -1.22
C ALA A 577 -18.46 -1.31 -1.67
N ILE A 578 -19.05 -0.50 -2.55
CA ILE A 578 -18.48 0.78 -2.96
C ILE A 578 -19.47 1.85 -2.54
N ILE A 579 -19.01 2.75 -1.67
CA ILE A 579 -19.78 3.87 -1.13
C ILE A 579 -19.07 5.16 -1.56
N PRO A 580 -19.41 5.73 -2.73
CA PRO A 580 -18.83 7.00 -3.19
C PRO A 580 -19.05 8.11 -2.16
N GLY A 581 -18.11 9.05 -2.04
CA GLY A 581 -18.06 10.01 -0.92
C GLY A 581 -19.27 10.95 -0.77
N SER A 582 -20.09 11.12 -1.81
CA SER A 582 -21.35 11.90 -1.76
C SER A 582 -22.60 11.04 -1.60
N THR A 583 -22.46 9.76 -1.27
CA THR A 583 -23.55 8.80 -1.10
C THR A 583 -23.51 8.14 0.27
N GLN A 584 -24.58 7.46 0.64
CA GLN A 584 -24.67 6.73 1.91
C GLN A 584 -25.39 5.39 1.71
N LEU A 585 -24.81 4.34 2.29
CA LEU A 585 -25.43 3.03 2.44
C LEU A 585 -25.67 2.78 3.92
N THR A 586 -26.92 2.58 4.31
CA THR A 586 -27.29 2.31 5.70
C THR A 586 -28.11 1.03 5.77
N PHE A 587 -27.73 0.12 6.67
CA PHE A 587 -28.55 -1.04 6.99
C PHE A 587 -29.49 -0.71 8.12
N GLU A 588 -30.72 -1.22 8.07
CA GLU A 588 -31.73 -0.96 9.09
C GLU A 588 -32.40 -2.26 9.53
N ILE A 589 -32.71 -2.35 10.82
CA ILE A 589 -33.50 -3.44 11.42
C ILE A 589 -34.81 -2.88 11.96
N GLN A 590 -35.84 -3.73 12.03
CA GLN A 590 -37.11 -3.34 12.65
C GLN A 590 -37.25 -3.95 14.06
N VAL A 591 -37.51 -3.10 15.05
CA VAL A 591 -37.80 -3.50 16.43
C VAL A 591 -39.10 -2.81 16.88
N ALA A 592 -40.04 -3.58 17.42
CA ALA A 592 -41.36 -3.07 17.84
C ALA A 592 -42.10 -2.25 16.76
N GLY A 593 -41.93 -2.61 15.48
CA GLY A 593 -42.57 -1.94 14.34
C GLY A 593 -41.84 -0.68 13.84
N ILE A 594 -40.80 -0.21 14.53
CA ILE A 594 -40.01 0.97 14.15
C ILE A 594 -38.69 0.52 13.52
N TRP A 595 -38.29 1.18 12.42
CA TRP A 595 -37.02 0.92 11.75
C TRP A 595 -35.90 1.75 12.37
N TYR A 596 -34.80 1.10 12.70
CA TYR A 596 -33.62 1.70 13.30
C TYR A 596 -32.39 1.43 12.43
N PRO A 597 -31.58 2.47 12.14
CA PRO A 597 -30.32 2.29 11.45
C PRO A 597 -29.30 1.56 12.32
N LEU A 598 -28.54 0.67 11.71
CA LEU A 598 -27.32 0.08 12.27
C LEU A 598 -26.22 1.14 12.17
N ALA A 599 -26.31 2.14 13.03
CA ALA A 599 -25.38 3.25 13.10
C ALA A 599 -24.93 3.48 14.54
N LYS A 600 -23.92 4.32 14.70
CA LYS A 600 -23.50 4.82 16.01
C LYS A 600 -24.66 5.59 16.67
N THR A 601 -25.26 5.02 17.71
CA THR A 601 -26.29 5.65 18.55
C THR A 601 -25.89 5.50 20.02
N GLU A 602 -26.30 6.46 20.86
CA GLU A 602 -26.05 6.38 22.32
C GLU A 602 -26.87 5.26 22.96
N ASP A 603 -28.08 5.00 22.44
CA ASP A 603 -28.95 3.91 22.88
C ASP A 603 -28.94 2.78 21.85
N LEU A 604 -28.45 1.61 22.25
CA LEU A 604 -28.56 0.39 21.46
C LEU A 604 -29.97 -0.19 21.59
N VAL A 605 -30.67 -0.30 20.47
CA VAL A 605 -32.03 -0.83 20.40
C VAL A 605 -32.04 -2.35 20.48
N LEU A 606 -30.98 -3.01 19.99
CA LEU A 606 -30.82 -4.46 20.06
C LEU A 606 -30.53 -4.89 21.51
N GLY A 607 -31.44 -5.64 22.12
CA GLY A 607 -31.33 -6.00 23.54
C GLY A 607 -31.90 -4.96 24.51
N ALA A 608 -32.51 -3.87 24.02
CA ALA A 608 -33.15 -2.87 24.86
C ALA A 608 -34.26 -3.49 25.74
N GLY A 609 -34.28 -3.11 27.02
CA GLY A 609 -35.22 -3.68 27.99
C GLY A 609 -35.01 -5.17 28.30
N GLY A 610 -33.87 -5.76 27.92
CA GLY A 610 -33.55 -7.18 28.14
C GLY A 610 -34.18 -8.12 27.11
N VAL A 611 -34.82 -7.59 26.07
CA VAL A 611 -35.49 -8.41 25.03
C VAL A 611 -34.50 -8.75 23.92
N ILE A 612 -34.30 -10.04 23.68
CA ILE A 612 -33.42 -10.55 22.62
C ILE A 612 -34.28 -11.15 21.49
N PRO A 613 -34.60 -10.40 20.43
CA PRO A 613 -35.53 -10.84 19.40
C PRO A 613 -34.95 -11.99 18.55
N PRO A 614 -35.71 -13.07 18.28
CA PRO A 614 -35.26 -14.19 17.45
C PRO A 614 -35.37 -13.93 15.95
N LEU A 615 -36.12 -12.92 15.53
CA LEU A 615 -36.32 -12.52 14.14
C LEU A 615 -36.29 -11.00 14.04
N LEU A 616 -35.54 -10.48 13.08
CA LEU A 616 -35.43 -9.07 12.76
C LEU A 616 -35.66 -8.86 11.26
N PRO A 617 -36.73 -8.16 10.84
CA PRO A 617 -36.83 -7.64 9.48
C PRO A 617 -35.63 -6.74 9.17
N PHE A 618 -35.10 -6.86 7.96
CA PHE A 618 -33.81 -6.28 7.58
C PHE A 618 -33.89 -5.64 6.20
N ARG A 619 -33.29 -4.46 6.04
CA ARG A 619 -33.27 -3.74 4.77
C ARG A 619 -32.01 -2.92 4.59
N ALA A 620 -31.68 -2.60 3.35
CA ALA A 620 -30.65 -1.66 2.97
C ALA A 620 -31.29 -0.38 2.40
N VAL A 621 -30.81 0.77 2.87
CA VAL A 621 -31.22 2.10 2.42
C VAL A 621 -30.05 2.72 1.66
N PHE A 622 -30.26 2.95 0.38
CA PHE A 622 -29.31 3.60 -0.53
C PHE A 622 -29.72 5.05 -0.68
N THR A 623 -28.80 5.97 -0.42
CA THR A 623 -28.99 7.41 -0.59
C THR A 623 -27.87 7.98 -1.45
N GLY A 624 -28.23 8.75 -2.48
CA GLY A 624 -27.29 9.32 -3.43
C GLY A 624 -27.99 10.28 -4.38
N SER A 625 -27.62 10.24 -5.65
CA SER A 625 -28.20 11.06 -6.72
C SER A 625 -28.53 10.18 -7.94
N PRO A 626 -29.28 10.70 -8.92
CA PRO A 626 -29.50 9.99 -10.18
C PRO A 626 -28.22 9.62 -10.94
N ASP A 627 -27.13 10.35 -10.74
CA ASP A 627 -25.84 10.06 -11.40
C ASP A 627 -24.92 9.17 -10.56
N MET A 628 -25.19 9.00 -9.25
CA MET A 628 -24.30 8.30 -8.34
C MET A 628 -25.04 7.63 -7.17
N MET A 629 -24.80 6.35 -6.97
CA MET A 629 -25.35 5.57 -5.85
C MET A 629 -24.29 4.64 -5.26
N PRO A 630 -24.46 4.20 -3.99
CA PRO A 630 -23.68 3.10 -3.46
C PRO A 630 -24.10 1.79 -4.12
N GLY A 631 -23.20 0.82 -4.13
CA GLY A 631 -23.49 -0.54 -4.59
C GLY A 631 -22.89 -1.57 -3.65
N ILE A 632 -23.55 -2.72 -3.51
CA ILE A 632 -23.12 -3.80 -2.62
C ILE A 632 -23.18 -5.15 -3.33
N MET A 633 -22.12 -5.94 -3.23
CA MET A 633 -22.09 -7.31 -3.73
C MET A 633 -22.85 -8.23 -2.78
N LEU A 634 -23.83 -8.95 -3.32
CA LEU A 634 -24.51 -10.04 -2.60
C LEU A 634 -23.62 -11.28 -2.55
N THR A 635 -22.93 -11.57 -3.66
CA THR A 635 -21.96 -12.66 -3.73
C THR A 635 -20.70 -12.31 -2.94
N GLY A 636 -20.20 -13.24 -2.12
CA GLY A 636 -19.03 -13.02 -1.27
C GLY A 636 -19.31 -12.13 -0.05
N SER A 637 -20.58 -11.86 0.24
CA SER A 637 -21.01 -11.24 1.50
C SER A 637 -21.39 -12.28 2.55
N GLN A 638 -21.35 -11.87 3.80
CA GLN A 638 -21.76 -12.66 4.95
C GLN A 638 -22.44 -11.77 5.97
N VAL A 639 -23.59 -12.21 6.46
CA VAL A 639 -24.20 -11.73 7.69
C VAL A 639 -24.10 -12.82 8.74
N THR A 640 -23.51 -12.46 9.87
CA THR A 640 -23.40 -13.30 11.05
C THR A 640 -24.28 -12.69 12.12
N VAL A 641 -25.27 -13.46 12.57
CA VAL A 641 -26.02 -13.14 13.79
C VAL A 641 -25.61 -14.09 14.88
N SER A 642 -25.41 -13.56 16.08
CA SER A 642 -24.95 -14.38 17.20
C SER A 642 -25.58 -13.96 18.52
N ARG A 643 -25.51 -14.89 19.47
CA ARG A 643 -25.76 -14.67 20.89
C ARG A 643 -24.55 -15.12 21.68
N SER A 644 -23.99 -14.27 22.52
CA SER A 644 -22.84 -14.62 23.38
C SER A 644 -23.20 -15.68 24.42
N ARG A 645 -22.25 -16.56 24.74
CA ARG A 645 -22.33 -17.40 25.94
C ARG A 645 -22.18 -16.55 27.20
N THR A 646 -22.63 -17.09 28.32
CA THR A 646 -22.41 -16.53 29.66
C THR A 646 -21.17 -17.09 30.36
N ALA A 647 -20.47 -18.03 29.74
CA ALA A 647 -19.24 -18.62 30.27
C ALA A 647 -18.18 -18.75 29.17
N LEU A 648 -16.94 -18.49 29.56
CA LEU A 648 -15.76 -18.48 28.71
C LEU A 648 -14.65 -19.30 29.38
N ALA A 649 -13.96 -20.13 28.61
CA ALA A 649 -12.74 -20.82 29.00
C ALA A 649 -11.74 -20.79 27.83
N TRP A 650 -10.61 -20.15 28.06
CA TRP A 650 -9.50 -20.03 27.12
C TRP A 650 -8.29 -20.80 27.61
N PHE A 651 -7.53 -21.36 26.67
CA PHE A 651 -6.30 -22.07 26.93
C PHE A 651 -5.17 -21.47 26.11
N SER A 652 -4.02 -21.28 26.74
CA SER A 652 -2.81 -20.86 26.04
C SER A 652 -2.14 -22.00 25.30
N THR A 653 -1.32 -21.64 24.32
CA THR A 653 -0.25 -22.54 23.87
C THR A 653 0.70 -22.86 25.03
N PRO A 654 1.39 -24.03 25.00
CA PRO A 654 2.37 -24.38 26.02
C PRO A 654 3.47 -23.33 26.19
N ARG A 655 3.68 -22.89 27.43
CA ARG A 655 4.85 -22.07 27.78
C ARG A 655 5.97 -22.97 28.29
N ILE A 656 7.17 -22.80 27.74
CA ILE A 656 8.40 -23.50 28.15
C ILE A 656 9.31 -22.48 28.81
N LEU A 657 9.76 -22.77 30.04
CA LEU A 657 10.67 -21.93 30.80
C LEU A 657 12.12 -22.38 30.62
N PRO A 658 13.10 -21.45 30.59
CA PRO A 658 14.51 -21.81 30.52
C PRO A 658 15.03 -22.43 31.84
N GLY A 659 16.15 -23.16 31.75
CA GLY A 659 16.89 -23.64 32.93
C GLY A 659 16.10 -24.62 33.82
N ALA A 660 16.20 -24.44 35.13
CA ALA A 660 15.56 -25.33 36.12
C ALA A 660 14.05 -25.10 36.29
N GLY A 661 13.46 -24.17 35.52
CA GLY A 661 12.07 -23.75 35.68
C GLY A 661 11.86 -22.81 36.88
N SER A 662 10.59 -22.52 37.19
CA SER A 662 10.22 -21.60 38.28
C SER A 662 9.10 -22.18 39.14
N ALA A 663 9.14 -21.85 40.43
CA ALA A 663 8.06 -22.12 41.38
C ALA A 663 7.21 -20.88 41.68
N SER A 664 7.54 -19.71 41.10
CA SER A 664 6.84 -18.45 41.33
C SER A 664 6.49 -17.80 40.00
N ILE A 665 5.22 -17.91 39.62
CA ILE A 665 4.71 -17.41 38.34
C ILE A 665 3.69 -16.32 38.63
N ARG A 666 3.73 -15.23 37.85
CA ARG A 666 2.71 -14.19 37.89
C ARG A 666 2.10 -14.03 36.51
N VAL A 667 0.78 -13.99 36.46
CA VAL A 667 0.01 -13.71 35.24
C VAL A 667 -0.78 -12.43 35.48
N ILE A 668 -0.66 -11.48 34.55
CA ILE A 668 -1.33 -10.19 34.57
C ILE A 668 -2.23 -10.13 33.35
N ALA A 669 -3.50 -9.78 33.53
CA ALA A 669 -4.39 -9.50 32.42
C ALA A 669 -5.15 -8.20 32.63
N ARG A 670 -5.47 -7.52 31.53
CA ARG A 670 -6.33 -6.34 31.51
C ARG A 670 -7.74 -6.74 31.13
N LEU A 671 -8.69 -6.44 32.01
CA LEU A 671 -10.11 -6.71 31.87
C LEU A 671 -10.82 -5.40 31.54
N GLU A 672 -11.38 -5.31 30.35
CA GLU A 672 -12.11 -4.15 29.86
C GLU A 672 -13.61 -4.46 29.86
N ASP A 673 -14.42 -3.46 30.21
CA ASP A 673 -15.88 -3.59 30.42
C ASP A 673 -16.26 -4.58 31.55
N PHE A 674 -15.37 -4.78 32.54
CA PHE A 674 -15.59 -5.70 33.64
C PHE A 674 -16.35 -5.03 34.80
N GLU A 675 -17.49 -5.62 35.15
CA GLU A 675 -18.31 -5.20 36.29
C GLU A 675 -18.31 -6.27 37.38
N THR A 676 -17.73 -5.96 38.55
CA THR A 676 -17.55 -6.93 39.64
C THR A 676 -18.88 -7.51 40.17
N ALA A 677 -20.00 -6.80 39.99
CA ALA A 677 -21.32 -7.25 40.41
C ALA A 677 -21.89 -8.37 39.52
N HIS A 678 -21.55 -8.37 38.22
CA HIS A 678 -22.13 -9.25 37.21
C HIS A 678 -21.13 -10.28 36.68
N HIS A 679 -19.83 -9.98 36.78
CA HIS A 679 -18.77 -10.73 36.10
C HIS A 679 -17.82 -11.42 37.06
N THR A 680 -17.30 -12.57 36.63
CA THR A 680 -16.17 -13.26 37.29
C THR A 680 -15.05 -13.51 36.29
N ALA A 681 -13.80 -13.44 36.75
CA ALA A 681 -12.61 -13.71 35.95
C ALA A 681 -11.53 -14.39 36.81
N ALA A 682 -11.04 -15.54 36.36
CA ALA A 682 -10.00 -16.31 37.02
C ALA A 682 -8.98 -16.87 36.01
N ILE A 683 -7.73 -17.01 36.44
CA ILE A 683 -6.70 -17.73 35.72
C ILE A 683 -6.16 -18.85 36.61
N THR A 684 -6.01 -20.05 36.03
CA THR A 684 -5.35 -21.20 36.65
C THR A 684 -4.17 -21.67 35.79
N LEU A 685 -3.20 -22.33 36.42
CA LEU A 685 -2.06 -22.95 35.71
C LEU A 685 -2.29 -24.44 35.56
N LEU A 686 -2.10 -24.94 34.36
CA LEU A 686 -2.13 -26.37 34.05
C LEU A 686 -0.70 -26.88 33.89
N THR A 687 -0.33 -27.89 34.69
CA THR A 687 1.02 -28.45 34.78
C THR A 687 0.97 -29.98 34.81
N GLY A 688 2.13 -30.63 34.82
CA GLY A 688 2.23 -32.10 34.85
C GLY A 688 2.06 -32.75 33.47
N VAL A 689 2.01 -34.09 33.45
CA VAL A 689 1.85 -34.88 32.22
C VAL A 689 0.51 -34.53 31.57
N ALA A 690 0.56 -34.20 30.27
CA ALA A 690 -0.61 -33.75 29.49
C ALA A 690 -1.38 -32.56 30.11
N TYR A 691 -0.72 -31.78 30.98
CA TYR A 691 -1.33 -30.62 31.66
C TYR A 691 -2.54 -30.97 32.54
N ALA A 692 -2.55 -32.16 33.16
CA ALA A 692 -3.66 -32.66 33.96
C ALA A 692 -3.79 -32.01 35.37
N THR A 693 -2.76 -31.33 35.86
CA THR A 693 -2.77 -30.71 37.19
C THR A 693 -3.15 -29.23 37.10
N GLU A 694 -4.37 -28.89 37.50
CA GLU A 694 -4.87 -27.52 37.57
C GLU A 694 -4.58 -26.88 38.95
N THR A 695 -3.86 -25.77 38.96
CA THR A 695 -3.49 -25.02 40.18
C THR A 695 -4.11 -23.63 40.15
N ALA A 696 -4.88 -23.29 41.18
CA ALA A 696 -5.43 -21.96 41.37
C ALA A 696 -4.37 -20.96 41.87
N ALA A 697 -4.62 -19.67 41.65
CA ALA A 697 -3.74 -18.62 42.16
C ALA A 697 -3.70 -18.61 43.69
N SER A 698 -2.50 -18.42 44.26
CA SER A 698 -2.31 -18.28 45.70
C SER A 698 -2.86 -16.95 46.23
N SER A 699 -2.82 -15.90 45.40
CA SER A 699 -3.44 -14.60 45.67
C SER A 699 -3.73 -13.84 44.38
N ILE A 700 -4.63 -12.86 44.47
CA ILE A 700 -5.06 -12.00 43.37
C ILE A 700 -4.94 -10.54 43.81
N VAL A 701 -4.40 -9.69 42.94
CA VAL A 701 -4.25 -8.24 43.19
C VAL A 701 -4.81 -7.48 42.00
N ASP A 702 -5.72 -6.54 42.27
CA ASP A 702 -6.32 -5.68 41.25
C ASP A 702 -5.74 -4.26 41.32
N ALA A 703 -5.41 -3.72 40.16
CA ALA A 703 -5.12 -2.31 39.97
C ALA A 703 -6.21 -1.72 39.05
N VAL A 704 -6.96 -0.74 39.56
CA VAL A 704 -8.00 -0.04 38.80
C VAL A 704 -7.38 1.17 38.11
N GLY A 705 -7.50 1.23 36.79
CA GLY A 705 -7.07 2.38 35.98
C GLY A 705 -8.07 3.54 36.04
N GLU A 706 -7.66 4.71 35.54
CA GLU A 706 -8.50 5.93 35.52
C GLU A 706 -9.80 5.75 34.70
N ASP A 707 -9.80 4.86 33.71
CA ASP A 707 -10.95 4.55 32.84
C ASP A 707 -11.88 3.45 33.38
N GLY A 708 -11.72 3.04 34.65
CA GLY A 708 -12.48 1.94 35.25
C GLY A 708 -12.04 0.52 34.82
N VAL A 709 -11.03 0.44 33.94
CA VAL A 709 -10.41 -0.82 33.50
C VAL A 709 -9.63 -1.47 34.64
N ILE A 710 -9.69 -2.80 34.75
CA ILE A 710 -9.02 -3.55 35.81
C ILE A 710 -7.82 -4.31 35.26
N GLU A 711 -6.63 -4.03 35.79
CA GLU A 711 -5.46 -4.89 35.62
C GLU A 711 -5.37 -5.85 36.81
N ARG A 712 -5.68 -7.12 36.56
CA ARG A 712 -5.69 -8.17 37.56
C ARG A 712 -4.43 -9.02 37.47
N THR A 713 -3.75 -9.20 38.60
CA THR A 713 -2.55 -10.02 38.75
C THR A 713 -2.88 -11.27 39.56
N TRP A 714 -2.72 -12.45 38.96
CA TRP A 714 -2.78 -13.75 39.62
C TRP A 714 -1.36 -14.20 39.99
N ILE A 715 -1.14 -14.47 41.28
CA ILE A 715 0.15 -14.86 41.83
C ILE A 715 0.12 -16.35 42.17
N PHE A 716 1.04 -17.13 41.61
CA PHE A 716 1.16 -18.57 41.84
C PHE A 716 2.46 -18.87 42.59
N ASN A 717 2.34 -19.41 43.79
CA ASN A 717 3.45 -19.99 44.54
C ASN A 717 3.30 -21.52 44.51
N LEU A 718 4.04 -22.17 43.62
CA LEU A 718 4.00 -23.61 43.41
C LEU A 718 4.88 -24.33 44.44
N GLY A 719 4.45 -25.53 44.86
CA GLY A 719 5.21 -26.36 45.81
C GLY A 719 6.51 -26.93 45.23
N ALA A 720 6.68 -26.92 43.91
CA ALA A 720 7.87 -27.33 43.19
C ALA A 720 8.05 -26.51 41.91
N ALA A 721 9.28 -26.40 41.41
CA ALA A 721 9.56 -25.70 40.17
C ALA A 721 9.00 -26.47 38.96
N VAL A 722 8.37 -25.74 38.04
CA VAL A 722 7.85 -26.29 36.77
C VAL A 722 8.67 -25.73 35.61
N THR A 723 8.98 -26.57 34.63
CA THR A 723 9.71 -26.18 33.41
C THR A 723 8.77 -25.86 32.25
N GLN A 724 7.50 -26.22 32.38
CA GLN A 724 6.46 -25.92 31.40
C GLN A 724 5.09 -25.79 32.07
N TYR A 725 4.23 -24.95 31.50
CA TYR A 725 2.85 -24.81 31.94
C TYR A 725 1.95 -24.27 30.83
N ARG A 726 0.64 -24.43 30.99
CA ARG A 726 -0.39 -23.71 30.22
C ARG A 726 -1.19 -22.83 31.15
N MET A 727 -1.75 -21.76 30.61
CA MET A 727 -2.68 -20.90 31.32
C MET A 727 -4.09 -21.20 30.85
N LYS A 728 -5.00 -21.35 31.81
CA LYS A 728 -6.44 -21.46 31.57
C LYS A 728 -7.10 -20.21 32.15
N ALA A 729 -7.71 -19.38 31.30
CA ALA A 729 -8.51 -18.24 31.74
C ALA A 729 -9.98 -18.62 31.67
N THR A 730 -10.72 -18.42 32.77
CA THR A 730 -12.16 -18.65 32.83
C THR A 730 -12.88 -17.36 33.22
N ALA A 731 -14.04 -17.14 32.62
CA ALA A 731 -14.89 -16.00 32.94
C ALA A 731 -16.37 -16.37 32.88
N THR A 732 -17.18 -15.69 33.68
CA THR A 732 -18.64 -15.80 33.63
C THR A 732 -19.29 -14.42 33.69
N THR A 733 -20.47 -14.31 33.11
CA THR A 733 -21.40 -13.19 33.26
C THR A 733 -22.81 -13.73 33.56
N ASP A 734 -23.66 -12.94 34.20
CA ASP A 734 -25.06 -13.29 34.45
C ASP A 734 -25.95 -13.10 33.21
N SER A 735 -25.49 -12.35 32.20
CA SER A 735 -26.28 -12.02 31.01
C SER A 735 -25.47 -12.05 29.71
N ALA A 736 -26.05 -12.62 28.65
CA ALA A 736 -25.47 -12.58 27.30
C ALA A 736 -25.41 -11.17 26.69
N LEU A 737 -26.09 -10.21 27.31
CA LEU A 737 -26.12 -8.79 26.93
C LEU A 737 -25.09 -7.96 27.70
N ASP A 738 -24.42 -8.53 28.70
CA ASP A 738 -23.47 -7.82 29.54
C ASP A 738 -22.16 -8.61 29.58
N VAL A 739 -21.35 -8.43 28.55
CA VAL A 739 -20.13 -9.22 28.33
C VAL A 739 -18.91 -8.33 28.45
N PHE A 740 -17.83 -8.90 28.96
CA PHE A 740 -16.52 -8.25 29.03
C PHE A 740 -15.47 -9.05 28.24
N HIS A 741 -14.25 -8.53 28.15
CA HIS A 741 -13.16 -9.25 27.49
C HIS A 741 -11.82 -9.11 28.22
N PHE A 742 -10.94 -10.09 27.97
CA PHE A 742 -9.53 -9.98 28.32
C PHE A 742 -8.82 -9.29 27.16
N ALA A 743 -8.40 -8.04 27.35
CA ALA A 743 -7.74 -7.26 26.29
C ALA A 743 -6.36 -7.82 25.98
N TRP A 744 -5.50 -7.96 26.98
CA TRP A 744 -4.18 -8.55 26.83
C TRP A 744 -3.79 -9.36 28.06
N ARG A 745 -2.80 -10.22 27.90
CA ARG A 745 -2.17 -10.97 28.97
C ARG A 745 -0.66 -10.85 28.92
N LYS A 746 -0.03 -10.77 30.08
CA LYS A 746 1.41 -10.82 30.27
C LYS A 746 1.71 -11.79 31.39
N ASP A 747 2.81 -12.51 31.29
CA ASP A 747 3.22 -13.38 32.39
C ASP A 747 4.73 -13.46 32.51
N TYR A 748 5.20 -13.63 33.74
CA TYR A 748 6.61 -13.80 34.04
C TYR A 748 6.84 -14.84 35.13
N ALA A 749 7.98 -15.50 35.05
CA ALA A 749 8.46 -16.50 35.99
C ALA A 749 9.65 -15.91 36.78
N LEU A 750 9.72 -16.22 38.09
CA LEU A 750 10.73 -15.69 39.04
C LEU A 750 11.58 -16.77 39.69
#